data_AF-A0A8B7MZW2-F1
#
_entry.id   AF-A0A8B7MZW2-F1
#
_cell.length_a   1.000
_cell.length_b   1.000
_cell.length_c   1.000
_cell.angle_alpha   90.00
_cell.angle_beta   90.00
_cell.angle_gamma   90.00
#
_symmetry.space_group_name_H-M   'P 1'
#
loop_
_entity.id
_entity.type
_entity.pdbx_description
1 polymer ?
#
loop_
_entity_poly.entity_id
_entity_poly.type
_entity_poly.pdbx_seq_one_letter_code
_entity_poly.pdbx_strand_id
1 'polypeptide(L)'
;MNGNHTLPRKGSKEPTPLNSRKNSLSDPKANSRAGSKNNSPANSKPNSRAASPANSRANSRNNSRERKSTPTLSKTNKRKPTHAEADAEVEADVQKQIKHAESGDFEGITDMILRGDGHLLVGRGSKDEETQQFLDRIPSLLENVEDIHAAAEAGETRRVQTLIDRRKKASVRDTNHCNILHKAVLHGHSDLVRHLVQSYPELLDQQDRAGRTPLHYAAVLRDGGHTYKILDKAGADASLEDKDGLTAAKYVENPDSITEKELRAELKEGIPLTDDESPPRKHRDAFTDARHDTKDTDVTYYGSEEEGMEKVDSRTLGLIEKAYASLKAENSQSLLKKHLTLEIFEKIKHRITNNGGTLLDVIKSGVTNPTSSVGVYAPDAESYTLFKDLFDPIIEEYHEVQGPKIQHPPQNFGSAYSLGNFDDFGQYVVSTRVRCARNLEGYPFNPLLTRDQYEEIEQDIVNALDSLDDDLAGYYKPLNSFTDEENAKLVASHLLFKSGDPFLEAANACRFWPNGRGIFLNSDASLVVWVNEEDQMRIISMQSGGDLAVVYDRFVRAVTALGDILPFSHSSKLGYLSFCPTNLGTAVRASVHIKLPNLMKNSSLLEETADKFNLQVRGSQGEHSEVEGGVFDISNRRRLGLTEIDAMVEMYHGVSAIISMEQQLEEAIKRKREKSLR
;
A
#
# COMPACT_ATOMS: atom_id res chain seq x y z
N MET A 1 -40.24 1.80 -44.89
CA MET A 1 -40.70 2.03 -46.28
C MET A 1 -39.69 2.98 -46.92
N ASN A 2 -38.63 2.45 -47.52
CA ASN A 2 -38.54 2.00 -48.93
C ASN A 2 -38.24 3.16 -49.90
N GLY A 3 -37.00 3.21 -50.35
CA GLY A 3 -36.47 4.13 -51.37
C GLY A 3 -35.17 3.56 -51.95
N ASN A 4 -35.23 2.33 -52.47
CA ASN A 4 -34.08 1.58 -52.97
C ASN A 4 -33.91 1.83 -54.47
N HIS A 5 -32.73 2.27 -54.91
CA HIS A 5 -32.31 2.18 -56.32
C HIS A 5 -30.84 1.74 -56.42
N THR A 6 -30.53 0.98 -57.46
CA THR A 6 -29.39 0.06 -57.52
C THR A 6 -28.57 0.26 -58.80
N LEU A 7 -27.32 -0.25 -58.81
CA LEU A 7 -26.38 -0.43 -59.95
C LEU A 7 -25.47 0.79 -60.31
N PRO A 8 -24.32 0.57 -61.00
CA PRO A 8 -23.28 -0.40 -60.66
C PRO A 8 -21.81 0.10 -60.85
N ARG A 9 -20.87 -0.77 -60.49
CA ARG A 9 -19.39 -0.71 -60.62
C ARG A 9 -18.79 0.03 -61.84
N LYS A 10 -17.71 0.78 -61.59
CA LYS A 10 -16.48 0.83 -62.44
C LYS A 10 -15.25 0.72 -61.54
N GLY A 11 -14.22 -0.01 -61.99
CA GLY A 11 -12.98 -0.23 -61.23
C GLY A 11 -11.87 0.77 -61.58
N SER A 12 -10.94 0.95 -60.65
CA SER A 12 -9.68 1.68 -60.83
C SER A 12 -8.50 0.79 -60.43
N LYS A 13 -7.38 0.93 -61.15
CA LYS A 13 -6.16 0.12 -60.98
C LYS A 13 -5.24 0.72 -59.93
N GLU A 14 -4.48 -0.13 -59.26
CA GLU A 14 -3.31 0.23 -58.45
C GLU A 14 -2.20 0.88 -59.30
N PRO A 15 -1.36 1.76 -58.71
CA PRO A 15 -0.04 2.10 -59.23
C PRO A 15 1.09 1.60 -58.31
N THR A 16 1.99 0.78 -58.87
CA THR A 16 3.28 0.40 -58.27
C THR A 16 4.30 1.56 -58.29
N PRO A 17 5.33 1.55 -57.41
CA PRO A 17 6.14 2.73 -57.10
C PRO A 17 7.24 3.06 -58.11
N LEU A 18 7.61 4.35 -58.18
CA LEU A 18 8.80 4.81 -58.92
C LEU A 18 10.10 4.62 -58.13
N ASN A 19 11.17 4.38 -58.87
CA ASN A 19 12.53 4.14 -58.39
C ASN A 19 13.45 5.25 -58.94
N SER A 20 14.28 5.87 -58.10
CA SER A 20 15.32 6.82 -58.56
C SER A 20 16.64 6.62 -57.80
N ARG A 21 17.74 6.96 -58.47
CA ARG A 21 19.06 6.40 -58.19
C ARG A 21 19.93 7.30 -57.31
N LYS A 22 20.76 6.62 -56.51
CA LYS A 22 22.14 6.96 -56.09
C LYS A 22 22.74 8.26 -56.66
N ASN A 23 23.39 9.02 -55.79
CA ASN A 23 24.77 9.46 -56.07
C ASN A 23 25.63 9.44 -54.81
N SER A 24 26.94 9.27 -55.01
CA SER A 24 27.94 8.93 -53.99
C SER A 24 29.10 9.93 -54.00
N LEU A 25 29.66 10.26 -52.83
CA LEU A 25 31.00 10.80 -52.54
C LEU A 25 31.11 10.89 -50.99
N SER A 26 32.25 10.74 -50.30
CA SER A 26 33.52 10.02 -50.56
C SER A 26 34.41 10.18 -49.31
N ASP A 27 34.83 9.08 -48.67
CA ASP A 27 35.81 9.13 -47.56
C ASP A 27 37.08 8.30 -47.86
N PRO A 28 38.30 8.82 -47.56
CA PRO A 28 39.55 8.15 -47.91
C PRO A 28 40.20 7.31 -46.77
N LYS A 29 40.43 6.03 -47.10
CA LYS A 29 41.57 5.15 -46.75
C LYS A 29 42.53 5.45 -45.56
N ALA A 30 42.72 4.38 -44.77
CA ALA A 30 44.00 3.90 -44.18
C ALA A 30 44.60 4.70 -42.97
N ASN A 31 45.43 4.14 -42.07
CA ASN A 31 46.19 2.88 -42.10
C ASN A 31 46.58 2.35 -40.69
N SER A 32 46.40 1.03 -40.47
CA SER A 32 47.34 0.03 -39.88
C SER A 32 48.29 0.27 -38.67
N ARG A 33 48.36 -0.77 -37.79
CA ARG A 33 49.51 -1.26 -36.95
C ARG A 33 50.00 -0.35 -35.79
N ALA A 34 50.68 -0.82 -34.72
CA ALA A 34 50.87 -2.12 -34.01
C ALA A 34 51.73 -1.85 -32.73
N GLY A 35 51.95 -2.70 -31.71
CA GLY A 35 51.49 -4.07 -31.37
C GLY A 35 50.95 -4.10 -29.91
N SER A 36 51.35 -4.97 -28.96
CA SER A 36 52.17 -6.19 -28.96
C SER A 36 51.88 -7.01 -27.66
N LYS A 37 51.50 -8.30 -27.80
CA LYS A 37 52.11 -9.50 -27.16
C LYS A 37 52.27 -9.55 -25.61
N ASN A 38 52.11 -10.65 -24.87
CA ASN A 38 52.08 -12.12 -25.08
C ASN A 38 51.41 -12.73 -23.80
N ASN A 39 51.06 -14.01 -23.61
CA ASN A 39 51.10 -15.24 -24.42
C ASN A 39 50.05 -16.25 -23.89
N SER A 40 49.57 -17.13 -24.76
CA SER A 40 48.81 -18.37 -24.45
C SER A 40 49.81 -19.54 -24.11
N PRO A 41 49.46 -20.85 -24.02
CA PRO A 41 48.18 -21.52 -24.28
C PRO A 41 47.77 -22.69 -23.33
N ALA A 42 46.61 -23.30 -23.65
CA ALA A 42 46.14 -24.58 -23.11
C ALA A 42 46.88 -25.80 -23.74
N ASN A 43 46.76 -27.02 -23.17
CA ASN A 43 45.83 -28.07 -23.68
C ASN A 43 45.96 -29.46 -22.98
N SER A 44 44.87 -30.25 -23.01
CA SER A 44 44.77 -31.75 -23.02
C SER A 44 45.31 -32.69 -21.90
N LYS A 45 44.48 -33.71 -21.59
CA LYS A 45 44.68 -34.98 -20.81
C LYS A 45 45.65 -35.98 -21.54
N PRO A 46 46.04 -37.21 -21.05
CA PRO A 46 45.43 -38.09 -20.02
C PRO A 46 46.34 -39.05 -19.16
N ASN A 47 45.70 -39.86 -18.29
CA ASN A 47 46.05 -41.22 -17.75
C ASN A 47 47.51 -41.65 -17.42
N SER A 48 47.75 -42.13 -16.18
CA SER A 48 48.18 -43.55 -15.93
C SER A 48 48.31 -44.00 -14.45
N ARG A 49 47.98 -45.29 -14.26
CA ARG A 49 48.10 -46.24 -13.13
C ARG A 49 49.29 -46.20 -12.13
N ALA A 50 48.92 -46.57 -10.89
CA ALA A 50 49.51 -47.61 -10.00
C ALA A 50 50.81 -47.37 -9.18
N ALA A 51 50.71 -47.58 -7.85
CA ALA A 51 51.47 -48.59 -7.10
C ALA A 51 50.93 -48.78 -5.66
N SER A 52 50.81 -50.03 -5.22
CA SER A 52 50.84 -50.41 -3.78
C SER A 52 52.26 -50.88 -3.43
N PRO A 53 52.60 -51.05 -2.14
CA PRO A 53 52.48 -52.41 -1.58
C PRO A 53 52.04 -52.46 -0.11
N ALA A 54 51.67 -53.67 0.34
CA ALA A 54 51.40 -54.02 1.73
C ALA A 54 52.32 -55.16 2.20
N ASN A 55 52.64 -55.20 3.49
CA ASN A 55 52.86 -56.39 4.35
C ASN A 55 53.42 -55.90 5.72
N SER A 56 52.91 -56.22 6.92
CA SER A 56 52.32 -57.42 7.55
C SER A 56 53.32 -58.17 8.46
N ARG A 57 53.04 -58.19 9.78
CA ARG A 57 53.35 -59.22 10.79
C ARG A 57 52.84 -58.68 12.15
N ALA A 58 51.86 -59.21 12.88
CA ALA A 58 51.34 -60.56 13.14
C ALA A 58 52.07 -61.35 14.26
N ASN A 59 51.49 -61.31 15.48
CA ASN A 59 51.37 -62.38 16.51
C ASN A 59 51.01 -61.76 17.88
N SER A 60 50.29 -62.41 18.80
CA SER A 60 49.38 -63.56 18.71
C SER A 60 48.57 -63.73 20.00
N ARG A 61 47.30 -64.13 19.88
CA ARG A 61 46.52 -64.99 20.80
C ARG A 61 46.64 -64.79 22.33
N ASN A 62 45.50 -64.51 22.97
CA ASN A 62 44.88 -65.55 23.78
C ASN A 62 43.35 -65.44 23.80
N ASN A 63 42.66 -66.56 24.04
CA ASN A 63 41.22 -66.69 23.85
C ASN A 63 40.60 -67.41 25.06
N SER A 64 39.71 -66.74 25.79
CA SER A 64 38.95 -67.33 26.89
C SER A 64 37.52 -66.82 26.89
N ARG A 65 36.56 -67.76 26.85
CA ARG A 65 35.12 -67.50 26.82
C ARG A 65 34.64 -66.93 28.15
N GLU A 66 33.98 -65.78 28.11
CA GLU A 66 32.95 -65.41 29.08
C GLU A 66 31.74 -64.81 28.36
N ARG A 67 30.54 -65.17 28.81
CA ARG A 67 29.29 -64.62 28.29
C ARG A 67 29.17 -63.18 28.80
N LYS A 68 29.42 -62.18 27.96
CA LYS A 68 28.99 -60.81 28.28
C LYS A 68 27.49 -60.67 28.04
N SER A 69 26.76 -60.65 29.15
CA SER A 69 25.41 -60.11 29.24
C SER A 69 25.33 -58.73 28.59
N THR A 70 24.16 -58.42 28.04
CA THR A 70 23.75 -57.05 27.71
C THR A 70 24.08 -56.10 28.87
N PRO A 71 24.76 -54.96 28.63
CA PRO A 71 24.81 -53.91 29.63
C PRO A 71 23.42 -53.28 29.69
N THR A 72 22.59 -53.77 30.62
CA THR A 72 21.46 -53.00 31.13
C THR A 72 22.01 -51.68 31.62
N LEU A 73 21.69 -50.58 30.93
CA LEU A 73 21.96 -49.23 31.40
C LEU A 73 21.22 -49.04 32.72
N SER A 74 21.94 -49.26 33.82
CA SER A 74 21.47 -48.90 35.15
C SER A 74 21.23 -47.39 35.13
N LYS A 75 19.96 -46.98 35.17
CA LYS A 75 19.58 -45.58 35.38
C LYS A 75 20.17 -45.13 36.71
N THR A 76 21.37 -44.54 36.67
CA THR A 76 21.96 -43.85 37.82
C THR A 76 21.02 -42.71 38.14
N ASN A 77 20.26 -42.87 39.22
CA ASN A 77 19.16 -42.00 39.59
C ASN A 77 19.74 -40.66 40.10
N LYS A 78 20.15 -39.78 39.18
CA LYS A 78 20.53 -38.40 39.49
C LYS A 78 19.29 -37.73 40.08
N ARG A 79 19.36 -37.39 41.37
CA ARG A 79 18.35 -36.61 42.07
C ARG A 79 18.06 -35.35 41.26
N LYS A 80 16.78 -35.10 40.91
CA LYS A 80 16.39 -33.82 40.30
C LYS A 80 16.83 -32.68 41.24
N PRO A 81 17.47 -31.62 40.72
CA PRO A 81 17.85 -30.47 41.54
C PRO A 81 16.59 -29.85 42.17
N THR A 82 16.75 -29.31 43.36
CA THR A 82 15.71 -28.46 43.99
C THR A 82 15.60 -27.13 43.25
N HIS A 83 14.47 -26.43 43.37
CA HIS A 83 14.28 -25.12 42.72
C HIS A 83 15.43 -24.15 43.03
N ALA A 84 15.82 -24.02 44.30
CA ALA A 84 16.94 -23.17 44.69
C ALA A 84 18.31 -23.59 44.13
N GLU A 85 18.53 -24.89 43.85
CA GLU A 85 19.75 -25.36 43.18
C GLU A 85 19.71 -25.03 41.67
N ALA A 86 18.53 -25.12 41.03
CA ALA A 86 18.35 -24.76 39.63
C ALA A 86 18.45 -23.24 39.40
N ASP A 87 17.81 -22.44 40.26
CA ASP A 87 17.87 -20.97 40.20
C ASP A 87 19.31 -20.47 40.40
N ALA A 88 20.08 -21.11 41.30
CA ALA A 88 21.50 -20.80 41.50
C ALA A 88 22.39 -21.24 40.32
N GLU A 89 22.03 -22.30 39.60
CA GLU A 89 22.74 -22.75 38.38
C GLU A 89 22.48 -21.80 37.20
N VAL A 90 21.23 -21.32 37.05
CA VAL A 90 20.86 -20.28 36.07
C VAL A 90 21.57 -18.96 36.38
N GLU A 91 21.55 -18.51 37.64
CA GLU A 91 22.24 -17.30 38.08
C GLU A 91 23.76 -17.36 37.83
N ALA A 92 24.37 -18.53 38.07
CA ALA A 92 25.78 -18.76 37.79
C ALA A 92 26.11 -18.74 36.28
N ASP A 93 25.20 -19.21 35.41
CA ASP A 93 25.35 -19.10 33.95
C ASP A 93 25.25 -17.64 33.50
N VAL A 94 24.19 -16.91 33.91
CA VAL A 94 24.00 -15.47 33.62
C VAL A 94 25.25 -14.66 33.99
N GLN A 95 25.73 -14.82 35.23
CA GLN A 95 26.89 -14.06 35.73
C GLN A 95 28.20 -14.45 35.01
N LYS A 96 28.32 -15.70 34.53
CA LYS A 96 29.44 -16.17 33.73
C LYS A 96 29.42 -15.58 32.32
N GLN A 97 28.27 -15.52 31.65
CA GLN A 97 28.17 -14.93 30.31
C GLN A 97 28.45 -13.41 30.34
N ILE A 98 27.95 -12.69 31.37
CA ILE A 98 28.30 -11.27 31.59
C ILE A 98 29.81 -11.10 31.74
N LYS A 99 30.46 -11.98 32.51
CA LYS A 99 31.93 -11.93 32.70
C LYS A 99 32.73 -12.29 31.43
N HIS A 100 32.16 -13.06 30.50
CA HIS A 100 32.78 -13.28 29.19
C HIS A 100 32.65 -12.03 28.30
N ALA A 101 31.50 -11.36 28.32
CA ALA A 101 31.32 -10.09 27.62
C ALA A 101 32.26 -8.99 28.16
N GLU A 102 32.54 -8.95 29.47
CA GLU A 102 33.58 -8.10 30.08
C GLU A 102 35.01 -8.34 29.52
N SER A 103 35.21 -9.40 28.72
CA SER A 103 36.46 -9.68 27.98
C SER A 103 36.32 -9.52 26.46
N GLY A 104 35.22 -8.94 25.98
CA GLY A 104 34.89 -8.74 24.57
C GLY A 104 34.13 -9.89 23.91
N ASP A 105 33.77 -10.96 24.64
CA ASP A 105 33.05 -12.11 24.11
C ASP A 105 31.53 -12.02 24.40
N PHE A 106 30.83 -11.39 23.45
CA PHE A 106 29.37 -11.24 23.48
C PHE A 106 28.61 -12.46 22.95
N GLU A 107 29.27 -13.54 22.51
CA GLU A 107 28.58 -14.67 21.88
C GLU A 107 27.67 -15.40 22.88
N GLY A 108 28.10 -15.54 24.14
CA GLY A 108 27.29 -16.12 25.22
C GLY A 108 26.01 -15.33 25.55
N ILE A 109 26.10 -14.00 25.63
CA ILE A 109 24.92 -13.13 25.86
C ILE A 109 23.99 -13.15 24.65
N THR A 110 24.56 -13.17 23.44
CA THR A 110 23.78 -13.26 22.19
C THR A 110 23.02 -14.59 22.10
N ASP A 111 23.67 -15.72 22.44
CA ASP A 111 23.03 -17.04 22.48
C ASP A 111 21.88 -17.09 23.49
N MET A 112 22.04 -16.48 24.67
CA MET A 112 20.95 -16.32 25.65
C MET A 112 19.72 -15.62 25.07
N ILE A 113 19.90 -14.56 24.28
CA ILE A 113 18.78 -13.87 23.60
C ILE A 113 18.16 -14.79 22.54
N LEU A 114 18.98 -15.42 21.68
CA LEU A 114 18.50 -16.31 20.61
C LEU A 114 17.71 -17.52 21.15
N ARG A 115 18.08 -18.08 22.31
CA ARG A 115 17.39 -19.24 22.90
C ARG A 115 16.13 -18.91 23.72
N GLY A 116 15.77 -17.63 23.89
CA GLY A 116 14.60 -17.15 24.64
C GLY A 116 14.88 -16.74 26.11
N ASP A 117 16.13 -16.87 26.56
CA ASP A 117 16.58 -16.57 27.94
C ASP A 117 17.00 -15.10 28.15
N GLY A 118 16.83 -14.24 27.14
CA GLY A 118 17.26 -12.84 27.17
C GLY A 118 16.61 -12.00 28.29
N HIS A 119 15.41 -12.39 28.74
CA HIS A 119 14.72 -11.76 29.87
C HIS A 119 15.52 -11.84 31.19
N LEU A 120 16.38 -12.85 31.37
CA LEU A 120 17.23 -13.01 32.57
C LEU A 120 18.35 -11.97 32.67
N LEU A 121 18.65 -11.28 31.56
CA LEU A 121 19.70 -10.26 31.43
C LEU A 121 19.18 -8.84 31.64
N VAL A 122 17.86 -8.63 31.68
CA VAL A 122 17.23 -7.32 31.94
C VAL A 122 17.56 -6.86 33.36
N GLY A 123 17.98 -5.61 33.52
CA GLY A 123 18.35 -5.03 34.82
C GLY A 123 19.67 -5.55 35.41
N ARG A 124 20.45 -6.35 34.66
CA ARG A 124 21.81 -6.74 35.04
C ARG A 124 22.80 -5.60 34.78
N GLY A 125 23.89 -5.58 35.54
CA GLY A 125 24.93 -4.58 35.43
C GLY A 125 26.34 -5.18 35.33
N SER A 126 27.21 -4.47 34.64
CA SER A 126 28.63 -4.76 34.48
C SER A 126 29.49 -3.55 34.87
N LYS A 127 30.79 -3.77 35.10
CA LYS A 127 31.77 -2.69 35.31
C LYS A 127 32.49 -2.30 34.02
N ASP A 128 32.36 -3.09 32.97
CA ASP A 128 32.87 -2.77 31.65
C ASP A 128 31.84 -1.92 30.88
N GLU A 129 32.32 -0.86 30.24
CA GLU A 129 31.46 0.15 29.63
C GLU A 129 30.77 -0.37 28.36
N GLU A 130 31.48 -1.16 27.54
CA GLU A 130 30.94 -1.78 26.33
C GLU A 130 29.90 -2.85 26.68
N THR A 131 30.19 -3.65 27.71
CA THR A 131 29.25 -4.64 28.25
C THR A 131 28.00 -3.99 28.84
N GLN A 132 28.12 -2.91 29.59
CA GLN A 132 26.95 -2.18 30.11
C GLN A 132 26.10 -1.60 28.98
N GLN A 133 26.71 -0.96 27.98
CA GLN A 133 25.99 -0.44 26.81
C GLN A 133 25.27 -1.55 26.00
N PHE A 134 25.79 -2.78 26.00
CA PHE A 134 25.08 -3.92 25.43
C PHE A 134 23.88 -4.34 26.29
N LEU A 135 24.07 -4.47 27.61
CA LEU A 135 23.01 -4.85 28.56
C LEU A 135 21.85 -3.84 28.55
N ASP A 136 22.14 -2.54 28.49
CA ASP A 136 21.14 -1.46 28.42
C ASP A 136 20.25 -1.53 27.17
N ARG A 137 20.73 -2.18 26.09
CA ARG A 137 19.97 -2.37 24.85
C ARG A 137 19.09 -3.61 24.85
N ILE A 138 19.25 -4.53 25.81
CA ILE A 138 18.51 -5.81 25.84
C ILE A 138 16.98 -5.63 25.82
N PRO A 139 16.36 -4.67 26.55
CA PRO A 139 14.91 -4.44 26.44
C PRO A 139 14.46 -4.19 25.00
N SER A 140 15.17 -3.35 24.25
CA SER A 140 14.87 -3.09 22.82
C SER A 140 15.10 -4.32 21.93
N LEU A 141 16.05 -5.20 22.28
CA LEU A 141 16.29 -6.44 21.54
C LEU A 141 15.20 -7.49 21.80
N LEU A 142 14.62 -7.50 23.00
CA LEU A 142 13.48 -8.37 23.35
C LEU A 142 12.19 -7.90 22.67
N GLU A 143 11.94 -6.59 22.63
CA GLU A 143 10.84 -5.97 21.86
C GLU A 143 10.90 -6.37 20.38
N ASN A 144 12.10 -6.32 19.76
CA ASN A 144 12.31 -6.82 18.39
C ASN A 144 12.05 -8.33 18.22
N VAL A 145 12.29 -9.15 19.25
CA VAL A 145 11.98 -10.59 19.22
C VAL A 145 10.46 -10.80 19.34
N GLU A 146 9.79 -10.07 20.23
CA GLU A 146 8.33 -10.08 20.35
C GLU A 146 7.65 -9.66 19.04
N ASP A 147 8.13 -8.61 18.38
CA ASP A 147 7.68 -8.18 17.04
C ASP A 147 7.79 -9.29 15.98
N ILE A 148 8.92 -10.01 15.96
CA ILE A 148 9.15 -11.14 15.03
C ILE A 148 8.14 -12.27 15.29
N HIS A 149 7.86 -12.58 16.55
CA HIS A 149 6.87 -13.60 16.91
C HIS A 149 5.43 -13.15 16.70
N ALA A 150 5.11 -11.87 16.93
CA ALA A 150 3.80 -11.29 16.67
C ALA A 150 3.48 -11.30 15.17
N ALA A 151 4.43 -10.90 14.31
CA ALA A 151 4.29 -11.00 12.86
C ALA A 151 4.08 -12.45 12.39
N ALA A 152 4.73 -13.42 13.04
CA ALA A 152 4.55 -14.85 12.74
C ALA A 152 3.22 -15.43 13.27
N GLU A 153 2.67 -14.89 14.35
CA GLU A 153 1.32 -15.18 14.89
C GLU A 153 0.22 -14.54 14.02
N ALA A 154 0.47 -13.37 13.45
CA ALA A 154 -0.41 -12.68 12.51
C ALA A 154 -0.34 -13.25 11.07
N GLY A 155 0.73 -13.96 10.71
CA GLY A 155 0.91 -14.57 9.38
C GLY A 155 1.55 -13.65 8.34
N GLU A 156 2.03 -12.48 8.79
CA GLU A 156 2.58 -11.39 8.00
C GLU A 156 3.93 -11.77 7.37
N THR A 157 3.90 -12.60 6.33
CA THR A 157 5.11 -13.20 5.74
C THR A 157 6.14 -12.15 5.29
N ARG A 158 5.68 -10.98 4.84
CA ARG A 158 6.55 -9.83 4.50
C ARG A 158 7.15 -9.17 5.75
N ARG A 159 6.40 -8.91 6.83
CA ARG A 159 6.96 -8.33 8.08
C ARG A 159 7.94 -9.29 8.76
N VAL A 160 7.66 -10.60 8.75
CA VAL A 160 8.63 -11.62 9.20
C VAL A 160 9.92 -11.57 8.37
N GLN A 161 9.84 -11.41 7.03
CA GLN A 161 11.02 -11.25 6.17
C GLN A 161 11.80 -9.96 6.48
N THR A 162 11.13 -8.83 6.66
CA THR A 162 11.76 -7.53 6.92
C THR A 162 12.44 -7.48 8.31
N LEU A 163 11.82 -8.06 9.34
CA LEU A 163 12.40 -8.10 10.69
C LEU A 163 13.59 -9.08 10.78
N ILE A 164 13.59 -10.15 9.97
CA ILE A 164 14.70 -11.11 9.83
C ILE A 164 15.72 -10.59 8.81
N ASP A 165 16.40 -9.50 9.16
CA ASP A 165 17.49 -8.90 8.38
C ASP A 165 18.71 -9.83 8.18
N ARG A 166 18.84 -10.87 9.01
CA ARG A 166 19.97 -11.80 9.07
C ARG A 166 19.50 -13.19 9.45
N ARG A 167 20.06 -14.23 8.84
CA ARG A 167 19.70 -15.64 9.10
C ARG A 167 19.74 -16.04 10.58
N LYS A 168 20.69 -15.51 11.39
CA LYS A 168 20.74 -15.75 12.85
C LYS A 168 19.52 -15.21 13.62
N LYS A 169 18.78 -14.22 13.09
CA LYS A 169 17.51 -13.74 13.67
C LYS A 169 16.33 -14.68 13.40
N ALA A 170 16.39 -15.56 12.39
CA ALA A 170 15.30 -16.51 12.13
C ALA A 170 15.14 -17.54 13.26
N SER A 171 16.23 -17.84 13.97
CA SER A 171 16.29 -18.78 15.08
C SER A 171 15.98 -18.17 16.46
N VAL A 172 15.48 -16.93 16.53
CA VAL A 172 15.00 -16.34 17.80
C VAL A 172 13.82 -17.14 18.35
N ARG A 173 13.67 -17.09 19.68
CA ARG A 173 12.62 -17.81 20.41
C ARG A 173 11.97 -16.89 21.43
N ASP A 174 10.69 -17.11 21.68
CA ASP A 174 9.95 -16.46 22.76
C ASP A 174 10.28 -17.06 24.14
N THR A 175 9.63 -16.56 25.19
CA THR A 175 9.78 -17.04 26.58
C THR A 175 9.24 -18.47 26.80
N ASN A 176 8.52 -19.04 25.84
CA ASN A 176 8.12 -20.45 25.79
C ASN A 176 9.12 -21.30 24.98
N HIS A 177 10.28 -20.73 24.61
CA HIS A 177 11.25 -21.28 23.68
C HIS A 177 10.66 -21.66 22.30
N CYS A 178 9.50 -21.11 21.92
CA CYS A 178 8.90 -21.32 20.61
C CYS A 178 9.62 -20.46 19.57
N ASN A 179 10.07 -21.07 18.47
CA ASN A 179 10.53 -20.32 17.31
C ASN A 179 9.34 -19.81 16.44
N ILE A 180 9.62 -18.96 15.46
CA ILE A 180 8.62 -18.42 14.53
C ILE A 180 7.80 -19.46 13.76
N LEU A 181 8.37 -20.65 13.50
CA LEU A 181 7.66 -21.73 12.82
C LEU A 181 6.57 -22.36 13.70
N HIS A 182 6.77 -22.43 15.03
CA HIS A 182 5.70 -22.86 15.95
C HIS A 182 4.50 -21.92 15.89
N LYS A 183 4.72 -20.60 15.84
CA LYS A 183 3.66 -19.58 15.75
C LYS A 183 2.92 -19.70 14.41
N ALA A 184 3.67 -19.73 13.29
CA ALA A 184 3.10 -19.87 11.95
C ALA A 184 2.25 -21.15 11.80
N VAL A 185 2.71 -22.28 12.34
CA VAL A 185 1.97 -23.55 12.37
C VAL A 185 0.73 -23.44 13.24
N LEU A 186 0.87 -22.99 14.50
CA LEU A 186 -0.25 -22.89 15.44
C LEU A 186 -1.39 -22.02 14.90
N HIS A 187 -1.08 -20.96 14.16
CA HIS A 187 -2.08 -20.04 13.61
C HIS A 187 -2.53 -20.40 12.18
N GLY A 188 -2.05 -21.53 11.62
CA GLY A 188 -2.54 -22.07 10.34
C GLY A 188 -1.99 -21.37 9.09
N HIS A 189 -0.96 -20.53 9.24
CA HIS A 189 -0.41 -19.66 8.20
C HIS A 189 0.42 -20.44 7.17
N SER A 190 -0.28 -21.22 6.34
CA SER A 190 0.32 -22.22 5.43
C SER A 190 1.40 -21.66 4.50
N ASP A 191 1.29 -20.41 4.07
CA ASP A 191 2.24 -19.80 3.15
C ASP A 191 3.48 -19.23 3.88
N LEU A 192 3.29 -18.70 5.10
CA LEU A 192 4.41 -18.42 6.00
C LEU A 192 5.16 -19.70 6.36
N VAL A 193 4.44 -20.79 6.70
CA VAL A 193 5.03 -22.11 6.95
C VAL A 193 5.84 -22.57 5.74
N ARG A 194 5.28 -22.52 4.52
CA ARG A 194 6.01 -22.85 3.28
C ARG A 194 7.28 -22.01 3.09
N HIS A 195 7.20 -20.70 3.30
CA HIS A 195 8.34 -19.81 3.18
C HIS A 195 9.44 -20.10 4.22
N LEU A 196 9.06 -20.31 5.48
CA LEU A 196 9.98 -20.58 6.57
C LEU A 196 10.71 -21.91 6.40
N VAL A 197 10.03 -22.99 6.03
CA VAL A 197 10.71 -24.30 5.85
C VAL A 197 11.62 -24.33 4.63
N GLN A 198 11.35 -23.52 3.60
CA GLN A 198 12.23 -23.38 2.43
C GLN A 198 13.47 -22.52 2.74
N SER A 199 13.31 -21.46 3.53
CA SER A 199 14.36 -20.47 3.77
C SER A 199 15.23 -20.80 5.00
N TYR A 200 14.63 -21.43 6.01
CA TYR A 200 15.19 -21.69 7.34
C TYR A 200 14.87 -23.12 7.82
N PRO A 201 15.33 -24.18 7.12
CA PRO A 201 15.08 -25.57 7.51
C PRO A 201 15.60 -25.92 8.92
N GLU A 202 16.58 -25.16 9.45
CA GLU A 202 17.07 -25.26 10.83
C GLU A 202 16.01 -25.04 11.92
N LEU A 203 14.80 -24.58 11.56
CA LEU A 203 13.67 -24.37 12.48
C LEU A 203 12.79 -25.61 12.70
N LEU A 204 12.87 -26.62 11.82
CA LEU A 204 11.96 -27.77 11.76
C LEU A 204 11.97 -28.64 13.02
N ASP A 205 13.16 -28.85 13.60
CA ASP A 205 13.40 -29.82 14.68
C ASP A 205 13.67 -29.14 16.03
N GLN A 206 13.55 -27.81 16.10
CA GLN A 206 13.74 -27.08 17.33
C GLN A 206 12.57 -27.33 18.28
N GLN A 207 12.87 -27.56 19.55
CA GLN A 207 11.88 -27.87 20.58
C GLN A 207 11.53 -26.64 21.43
N ASP A 208 10.25 -26.52 21.80
CA ASP A 208 9.70 -25.58 22.78
C ASP A 208 10.06 -25.97 24.24
N ARG A 209 9.53 -25.21 25.21
CA ARG A 209 9.73 -25.47 26.65
C ARG A 209 9.24 -26.85 27.11
N ALA A 210 8.30 -27.48 26.41
CA ALA A 210 7.78 -28.82 26.70
C ALA A 210 8.52 -29.94 25.93
N GLY A 211 9.44 -29.61 25.01
CA GLY A 211 10.10 -30.59 24.14
C GLY A 211 9.39 -30.82 22.80
N ARG A 212 8.33 -30.07 22.51
CA ARG A 212 7.52 -30.24 21.30
C ARG A 212 8.14 -29.48 20.14
N THR A 213 8.11 -30.05 18.94
CA THR A 213 8.53 -29.40 17.68
C THR A 213 7.32 -28.83 16.93
N PRO A 214 7.49 -28.01 15.87
CA PRO A 214 6.38 -27.56 15.03
C PRO A 214 5.56 -28.73 14.42
N LEU A 215 6.15 -29.91 14.24
CA LEU A 215 5.43 -31.10 13.77
C LEU A 215 4.45 -31.64 14.85
N HIS A 216 4.78 -31.51 16.14
CA HIS A 216 3.86 -31.83 17.23
C HIS A 216 2.69 -30.85 17.28
N TYR A 217 2.94 -29.57 16.99
CA TYR A 217 1.90 -28.54 16.91
C TYR A 217 0.95 -28.84 15.74
N ALA A 218 1.50 -29.18 14.58
CA ALA A 218 0.72 -29.55 13.39
C ALA A 218 -0.11 -30.84 13.58
N ALA A 219 0.23 -31.70 14.54
CA ALA A 219 -0.50 -32.95 14.81
C ALA A 219 -1.88 -32.73 15.46
N VAL A 220 -2.08 -31.59 16.15
CA VAL A 220 -3.33 -31.28 16.88
C VAL A 220 -4.23 -30.26 16.18
N LEU A 221 -3.81 -29.73 15.02
CA LEU A 221 -4.58 -28.76 14.25
C LEU A 221 -5.77 -29.39 13.52
N ARG A 222 -6.85 -28.63 13.38
CA ARG A 222 -8.07 -29.04 12.68
C ARG A 222 -8.02 -28.77 11.16
N ASP A 223 -6.87 -29.01 10.53
CA ASP A 223 -6.59 -28.67 9.11
C ASP A 223 -6.60 -29.87 8.15
N GLY A 224 -7.03 -31.05 8.61
CA GLY A 224 -6.97 -32.30 7.82
C GLY A 224 -5.55 -32.88 7.66
N GLY A 225 -4.62 -32.48 8.53
CA GLY A 225 -3.20 -32.83 8.46
C GLY A 225 -2.52 -32.21 7.24
N HIS A 226 -2.92 -31.00 6.83
CA HIS A 226 -2.31 -30.28 5.70
C HIS A 226 -0.91 -29.79 6.09
N THR A 227 -0.82 -29.04 7.19
CA THR A 227 0.41 -28.47 7.73
C THR A 227 1.38 -29.57 8.16
N TYR A 228 0.87 -30.65 8.77
CA TYR A 228 1.67 -31.84 9.11
C TYR A 228 2.40 -32.41 7.88
N LYS A 229 1.69 -32.55 6.75
CA LYS A 229 2.28 -33.01 5.47
C LYS A 229 3.25 -32.01 4.84
N ILE A 230 3.16 -30.71 5.14
CA ILE A 230 4.13 -29.72 4.68
C ILE A 230 5.45 -29.90 5.44
N LEU A 231 5.38 -30.03 6.77
CA LEU A 231 6.55 -30.19 7.64
C LEU A 231 7.24 -31.54 7.42
N ASP A 232 6.48 -32.63 7.32
CA ASP A 232 6.98 -33.98 6.98
C ASP A 232 7.73 -33.98 5.63
N LYS A 233 7.15 -33.38 4.58
CA LYS A 233 7.80 -33.22 3.27
C LYS A 233 9.01 -32.30 3.28
N ALA A 234 9.09 -31.35 4.22
CA ALA A 234 10.25 -30.50 4.42
C ALA A 234 11.39 -31.21 5.17
N GLY A 235 11.13 -32.40 5.74
CA GLY A 235 12.13 -33.24 6.41
C GLY A 235 12.15 -33.12 7.93
N ALA A 236 11.07 -32.68 8.57
CA ALA A 236 10.96 -32.66 10.03
C ALA A 236 11.10 -34.07 10.65
N ASP A 237 11.88 -34.21 11.72
CA ASP A 237 12.12 -35.49 12.38
C ASP A 237 10.94 -35.92 13.26
N ALA A 238 10.10 -36.79 12.70
CA ALA A 238 8.97 -37.40 13.38
C ALA A 238 9.34 -38.38 14.52
N SER A 239 10.63 -38.70 14.71
CA SER A 239 11.12 -39.57 15.79
C SER A 239 11.49 -38.82 17.08
N LEU A 240 11.54 -37.48 17.04
CA LEU A 240 11.77 -36.67 18.22
C LEU A 240 10.62 -36.81 19.23
N GLU A 241 10.98 -37.05 20.49
CA GLU A 241 10.05 -37.13 21.61
C GLU A 241 10.09 -35.83 22.43
N ASP A 242 8.92 -35.41 22.92
CA ASP A 242 8.77 -34.37 23.92
C ASP A 242 9.24 -34.82 25.33
N LYS A 243 9.07 -33.96 26.34
CA LYS A 243 9.49 -34.27 27.72
C LYS A 243 8.69 -35.39 28.39
N ASP A 244 7.53 -35.76 27.86
CA ASP A 244 6.69 -36.86 28.32
C ASP A 244 6.95 -38.17 27.55
N GLY A 245 7.85 -38.14 26.55
CA GLY A 245 8.20 -39.30 25.73
C GLY A 245 7.21 -39.51 24.58
N LEU A 246 6.51 -38.47 24.13
CA LEU A 246 5.55 -38.54 23.04
C LEU A 246 6.15 -37.97 21.75
N THR A 247 6.03 -38.71 20.65
CA THR A 247 6.37 -38.25 19.29
C THR A 247 5.14 -37.63 18.64
N ALA A 248 5.32 -36.73 17.66
CA ALA A 248 4.23 -36.08 16.94
C ALA A 248 3.17 -37.04 16.36
N ALA A 249 3.55 -38.26 15.95
CA ALA A 249 2.60 -39.29 15.51
C ALA A 249 1.64 -39.76 16.62
N LYS A 250 2.08 -39.84 17.89
CA LYS A 250 1.24 -40.28 19.03
C LYS A 250 0.14 -39.24 19.36
N TYR A 251 0.38 -37.96 19.05
CA TYR A 251 -0.63 -36.90 19.15
C TYR A 251 -1.74 -37.08 18.09
N VAL A 252 -1.40 -37.53 16.87
CA VAL A 252 -2.39 -37.86 15.83
C VAL A 252 -3.20 -39.11 16.19
N GLU A 253 -2.54 -40.12 16.79
CA GLU A 253 -3.19 -41.36 17.25
C GLU A 253 -4.09 -41.17 18.48
N ASN A 254 -3.84 -40.14 19.30
CA ASN A 254 -4.61 -39.84 20.51
C ASN A 254 -4.99 -38.34 20.60
N PRO A 255 -6.00 -37.86 19.84
CA PRO A 255 -6.40 -36.44 19.83
C PRO A 255 -6.88 -35.88 21.17
N ASP A 256 -7.17 -36.75 22.14
CA ASP A 256 -7.60 -36.39 23.50
C ASP A 256 -6.40 -36.16 24.46
N SER A 257 -5.14 -36.32 24.02
CA SER A 257 -3.97 -36.09 24.89
C SER A 257 -3.68 -34.62 25.16
N ILE A 258 -3.92 -33.75 24.18
CA ILE A 258 -3.91 -32.29 24.28
C ILE A 258 -4.60 -31.70 23.06
N THR A 259 -5.60 -30.85 23.28
CA THR A 259 -6.33 -30.17 22.21
C THR A 259 -5.62 -28.90 21.75
N GLU A 260 -5.88 -28.45 20.52
CA GLU A 260 -5.44 -27.13 20.03
C GLU A 260 -5.79 -25.98 21.01
N LYS A 261 -6.94 -26.08 21.69
CA LYS A 261 -7.38 -25.08 22.67
C LYS A 261 -6.50 -25.08 23.93
N GLU A 262 -6.07 -26.24 24.40
CA GLU A 262 -5.17 -26.37 25.55
C GLU A 262 -3.76 -25.93 25.19
N LEU A 263 -3.25 -26.31 24.00
CA LEU A 263 -1.97 -25.84 23.47
C LEU A 263 -1.92 -24.30 23.35
N ARG A 264 -3.00 -23.68 22.87
CA ARG A 264 -3.13 -22.20 22.84
C ARG A 264 -3.27 -21.56 24.22
N ALA A 265 -3.75 -22.29 25.23
CA ALA A 265 -3.88 -21.79 26.60
C ALA A 265 -2.52 -21.83 27.32
N GLU A 266 -1.78 -22.93 27.22
CA GLU A 266 -0.43 -23.08 27.80
C GLU A 266 0.52 -21.95 27.37
N LEU A 267 0.44 -21.53 26.11
CA LEU A 267 1.31 -20.48 25.56
C LEU A 267 0.95 -19.06 26.04
N LYS A 268 -0.20 -18.86 26.71
CA LYS A 268 -0.67 -17.55 27.22
C LYS A 268 -0.46 -17.34 28.73
N GLU A 269 -0.11 -18.38 29.48
CA GLU A 269 0.17 -18.32 30.94
C GLU A 269 1.59 -17.77 31.27
N GLY A 270 2.19 -16.98 30.36
CA GLY A 270 3.65 -16.77 30.28
C GLY A 270 4.24 -15.43 30.73
N ILE A 271 3.45 -14.44 31.18
CA ILE A 271 3.95 -13.11 31.58
C ILE A 271 3.32 -12.66 32.91
N PRO A 272 4.12 -12.30 33.95
CA PRO A 272 3.60 -11.72 35.18
C PRO A 272 3.13 -10.26 35.00
N LEU A 273 2.02 -9.92 35.64
CA LEU A 273 1.54 -8.54 35.77
C LEU A 273 2.50 -7.69 36.62
N THR A 274 2.80 -6.48 36.15
CA THR A 274 3.15 -5.34 37.03
C THR A 274 2.34 -4.12 36.61
N ASP A 275 1.49 -3.65 37.51
CA ASP A 275 0.59 -2.51 37.32
C ASP A 275 1.34 -1.17 37.30
N ASP A 276 0.94 -0.23 36.44
CA ASP A 276 0.75 1.18 36.85
C ASP A 276 -0.27 1.90 35.92
N GLU A 277 -0.96 2.90 36.45
CA GLU A 277 -2.16 3.52 35.86
C GLU A 277 -1.89 4.74 34.96
N SER A 278 -2.80 5.00 33.99
CA SER A 278 -3.24 6.35 33.60
C SER A 278 -4.48 6.34 32.67
N PRO A 279 -5.31 7.41 32.63
CA PRO A 279 -6.71 7.27 33.09
C PRO A 279 -7.78 7.28 31.96
N PRO A 280 -9.06 6.96 32.28
CA PRO A 280 -10.10 6.75 31.26
C PRO A 280 -10.54 8.03 30.56
N ARG A 281 -10.47 8.04 29.22
CA ARG A 281 -11.12 9.07 28.40
C ARG A 281 -12.63 8.87 28.39
N LYS A 282 -13.37 9.94 28.71
CA LYS A 282 -14.83 9.93 28.90
C LYS A 282 -15.57 9.60 27.60
N HIS A 283 -16.61 8.77 27.72
CA HIS A 283 -17.61 8.56 26.67
C HIS A 283 -18.13 9.89 26.11
N ARG A 284 -18.22 9.97 24.78
CA ARG A 284 -19.27 10.70 24.07
C ARG A 284 -19.94 9.72 23.12
N ASP A 285 -21.26 9.67 23.15
CA ASP A 285 -22.02 8.69 22.41
C ASP A 285 -21.90 8.93 20.90
N ALA A 286 -21.31 7.96 20.21
CA ALA A 286 -21.29 7.87 18.76
C ALA A 286 -21.98 6.56 18.36
N PHE A 287 -22.81 6.63 17.31
CA PHE A 287 -23.57 5.51 16.77
C PHE A 287 -22.63 4.33 16.48
N THR A 288 -22.74 3.23 17.24
CA THR A 288 -21.91 2.04 17.03
C THR A 288 -22.35 1.32 15.75
N ASP A 289 -21.44 1.20 14.79
CA ASP A 289 -21.64 0.42 13.58
C ASP A 289 -21.62 -1.08 13.93
N ALA A 290 -22.78 -1.61 14.35
CA ALA A 290 -22.92 -3.02 14.67
C ALA A 290 -22.99 -3.90 13.39
N ARG A 291 -21.95 -3.81 12.54
CA ARG A 291 -21.65 -4.72 11.42
C ARG A 291 -20.26 -5.36 11.59
N HIS A 292 -19.90 -5.69 12.83
CA HIS A 292 -18.76 -6.55 13.19
C HIS A 292 -19.20 -7.55 14.26
N ASP A 293 -20.12 -8.46 13.89
CA ASP A 293 -20.26 -9.79 14.54
C ASP A 293 -21.02 -10.76 13.61
N THR A 294 -20.45 -11.04 12.43
CA THR A 294 -20.85 -12.19 11.61
C THR A 294 -19.57 -12.90 11.15
N LYS A 295 -19.42 -14.14 11.62
CA LYS A 295 -18.31 -15.05 11.31
C LYS A 295 -18.30 -15.45 9.84
N ASP A 296 -17.16 -16.00 9.41
CA ASP A 296 -16.97 -16.70 8.13
C ASP A 296 -18.20 -17.48 7.66
N THR A 297 -18.69 -17.12 6.47
CA THR A 297 -19.32 -18.05 5.54
C THR A 297 -18.91 -17.65 4.12
N ASP A 298 -18.57 -18.65 3.30
CA ASP A 298 -18.19 -18.47 1.89
C ASP A 298 -19.18 -17.57 1.12
N VAL A 299 -18.66 -16.56 0.40
CA VAL A 299 -19.46 -15.76 -0.55
C VAL A 299 -18.87 -15.96 -1.95
N THR A 300 -19.71 -16.42 -2.88
CA THR A 300 -19.31 -16.68 -4.28
C THR A 300 -20.23 -15.99 -5.29
N TYR A 301 -19.64 -15.01 -5.99
CA TYR A 301 -19.76 -14.78 -7.43
C TYR A 301 -21.00 -14.09 -8.06
N TYR A 302 -20.83 -12.79 -8.38
CA TYR A 302 -21.26 -12.03 -9.57
C TYR A 302 -22.76 -11.78 -9.87
N GLY A 303 -23.01 -10.64 -10.53
CA GLY A 303 -24.34 -10.24 -11.01
C GLY A 303 -24.59 -10.43 -12.51
N SER A 304 -25.85 -10.72 -12.84
CA SER A 304 -26.62 -10.07 -13.91
C SER A 304 -28.12 -10.15 -13.55
N GLU A 305 -29.00 -9.44 -14.26
CA GLU A 305 -30.43 -9.35 -13.91
C GLU A 305 -31.22 -10.62 -14.33
N GLU A 306 -30.91 -11.79 -13.74
CA GLU A 306 -31.79 -12.97 -13.67
C GLU A 306 -31.24 -13.96 -12.61
N GLU A 307 -32.08 -14.30 -11.62
CA GLU A 307 -31.90 -15.35 -10.60
C GLU A 307 -30.49 -15.53 -9.97
N GLY A 308 -30.18 -14.79 -8.89
CA GLY A 308 -29.00 -15.14 -8.05
C GLY A 308 -28.51 -14.12 -7.02
N MET A 309 -28.88 -12.83 -7.12
CA MET A 309 -28.34 -11.81 -6.21
C MET A 309 -28.63 -12.10 -4.72
N GLU A 310 -27.57 -12.18 -3.93
CA GLU A 310 -27.65 -11.99 -2.49
C GLU A 310 -28.28 -10.62 -2.21
N LYS A 311 -29.27 -10.61 -1.32
CA LYS A 311 -30.01 -9.40 -0.99
C LYS A 311 -29.35 -8.72 0.20
N VAL A 312 -29.25 -7.39 0.12
CA VAL A 312 -28.94 -6.54 1.27
C VAL A 312 -29.76 -7.00 2.48
N ASP A 313 -29.09 -7.23 3.60
CA ASP A 313 -29.75 -7.70 4.81
C ASP A 313 -30.88 -6.75 5.26
N SER A 314 -31.90 -7.28 5.94
CA SER A 314 -33.10 -6.51 6.30
C SER A 314 -32.82 -5.24 7.10
N ARG A 315 -31.72 -5.18 7.87
CA ARG A 315 -31.33 -4.00 8.63
C ARG A 315 -30.66 -2.97 7.74
N THR A 316 -29.69 -3.35 6.92
CA THR A 316 -29.04 -2.43 5.97
C THR A 316 -30.05 -1.91 4.94
N LEU A 317 -31.00 -2.74 4.48
CA LEU A 317 -32.09 -2.30 3.60
C LEU A 317 -32.97 -1.24 4.29
N GLY A 318 -33.33 -1.43 5.55
CA GLY A 318 -34.07 -0.43 6.32
C GLY A 318 -33.30 0.90 6.51
N LEU A 319 -31.96 0.85 6.57
CA LEU A 319 -31.12 2.05 6.55
C LEU A 319 -31.10 2.74 5.18
N ILE A 320 -31.05 1.96 4.08
CA ILE A 320 -31.14 2.47 2.70
C ILE A 320 -32.48 3.19 2.47
N GLU A 321 -33.60 2.59 2.86
CA GLU A 321 -34.94 3.19 2.72
C GLU A 321 -35.09 4.46 3.57
N LYS A 322 -34.55 4.46 4.80
CA LYS A 322 -34.51 5.66 5.66
C LYS A 322 -33.65 6.77 5.04
N ALA A 323 -32.49 6.43 4.47
CA ALA A 323 -31.59 7.38 3.83
C ALA A 323 -32.24 8.04 2.60
N TYR A 324 -32.89 7.24 1.76
CA TYR A 324 -33.65 7.74 0.60
C TYR A 324 -34.83 8.63 1.02
N ALA A 325 -35.60 8.25 2.05
CA ALA A 325 -36.68 9.08 2.57
C ALA A 325 -36.17 10.44 3.08
N SER A 326 -35.02 10.45 3.78
CA SER A 326 -34.37 11.68 4.25
C SER A 326 -33.94 12.57 3.08
N LEU A 327 -33.29 12.01 2.06
CA LEU A 327 -32.85 12.73 0.85
C LEU A 327 -34.01 13.42 0.11
N LYS A 328 -35.20 12.81 0.10
CA LYS A 328 -36.38 13.36 -0.57
C LYS A 328 -37.13 14.40 0.27
N ALA A 329 -37.05 14.32 1.60
CA ALA A 329 -37.59 15.36 2.49
C ALA A 329 -36.72 16.64 2.50
N GLU A 330 -35.41 16.49 2.30
CA GLU A 330 -34.42 17.55 2.44
C GLU A 330 -34.35 18.54 1.24
N ASN A 331 -34.03 19.81 1.48
CA ASN A 331 -33.89 20.83 0.43
C ASN A 331 -32.48 20.88 -0.20
N SER A 332 -31.98 19.74 -0.67
CA SER A 332 -30.73 19.68 -1.45
C SER A 332 -30.93 20.04 -2.94
N GLN A 333 -29.86 20.50 -3.60
CA GLN A 333 -29.73 20.66 -5.06
C GLN A 333 -28.72 19.66 -5.67
N SER A 334 -28.29 18.66 -4.90
CA SER A 334 -27.27 17.68 -5.32
C SER A 334 -27.68 16.87 -6.56
N LEU A 335 -26.68 16.49 -7.37
CA LEU A 335 -26.87 15.53 -8.47
C LEU A 335 -27.43 14.19 -7.96
N LEU A 336 -27.02 13.74 -6.76
CA LEU A 336 -27.64 12.62 -6.05
C LEU A 336 -29.17 12.77 -5.95
N LYS A 337 -29.66 13.87 -5.36
CA LYS A 337 -31.10 14.06 -5.15
C LYS A 337 -31.86 14.16 -6.47
N LYS A 338 -31.25 14.78 -7.49
CA LYS A 338 -31.77 14.93 -8.85
C LYS A 338 -31.96 13.57 -9.54
N HIS A 339 -30.91 12.74 -9.54
CA HIS A 339 -30.86 11.52 -10.35
C HIS A 339 -31.31 10.25 -9.64
N LEU A 340 -31.27 10.16 -8.31
CA LEU A 340 -31.84 9.03 -7.57
C LEU A 340 -33.37 9.13 -7.53
N THR A 341 -34.03 8.83 -8.64
CA THR A 341 -35.50 8.76 -8.73
C THR A 341 -36.05 7.56 -7.93
N LEU A 342 -37.36 7.50 -7.70
CA LEU A 342 -37.98 6.33 -7.05
C LEU A 342 -37.78 5.05 -7.89
N GLU A 343 -37.85 5.18 -9.21
CA GLU A 343 -37.62 4.07 -10.16
C GLU A 343 -36.19 3.53 -10.06
N ILE A 344 -35.19 4.42 -10.10
CA ILE A 344 -33.77 4.03 -9.96
C ILE A 344 -33.50 3.47 -8.57
N PHE A 345 -34.07 4.09 -7.52
CA PHE A 345 -33.94 3.63 -6.14
C PHE A 345 -34.46 2.19 -5.96
N GLU A 346 -35.72 1.93 -6.34
CA GLU A 346 -36.31 0.58 -6.22
C GLU A 346 -35.56 -0.46 -7.07
N LYS A 347 -35.01 -0.06 -8.22
CA LYS A 347 -34.19 -0.94 -9.07
C LYS A 347 -32.86 -1.35 -8.43
N ILE A 348 -32.19 -0.46 -7.69
CA ILE A 348 -30.80 -0.67 -7.24
C ILE A 348 -30.62 -0.87 -5.73
N LYS A 349 -31.63 -0.60 -4.89
CA LYS A 349 -31.53 -0.66 -3.41
C LYS A 349 -31.15 -2.03 -2.82
N HIS A 350 -31.26 -3.10 -3.59
CA HIS A 350 -30.92 -4.46 -3.17
C HIS A 350 -29.57 -4.96 -3.68
N ARG A 351 -28.84 -4.17 -4.49
CA ARG A 351 -27.56 -4.59 -5.10
C ARG A 351 -26.40 -4.43 -4.10
N ILE A 352 -25.46 -5.39 -4.13
CA ILE A 352 -24.22 -5.43 -3.35
C ILE A 352 -23.06 -5.79 -4.29
N THR A 353 -21.90 -5.16 -4.15
CA THR A 353 -20.67 -5.50 -4.88
C THR A 353 -19.94 -6.69 -4.24
N ASN A 354 -18.95 -7.26 -4.95
CA ASN A 354 -18.15 -8.39 -4.43
C ASN A 354 -17.38 -8.03 -3.14
N ASN A 355 -17.11 -6.74 -2.87
CA ASN A 355 -16.48 -6.27 -1.63
C ASN A 355 -17.50 -5.86 -0.53
N GLY A 356 -18.80 -6.12 -0.73
CA GLY A 356 -19.85 -5.77 0.23
C GLY A 356 -20.36 -4.33 0.14
N GLY A 357 -20.00 -3.57 -0.91
CA GLY A 357 -20.44 -2.19 -1.10
C GLY A 357 -21.92 -2.09 -1.47
N THR A 358 -22.68 -1.27 -0.76
CA THR A 358 -24.13 -1.13 -0.95
C THR A 358 -24.53 0.27 -1.44
N LEU A 359 -25.79 0.43 -1.85
CA LEU A 359 -26.35 1.76 -2.14
C LEU A 359 -26.24 2.72 -0.94
N LEU A 360 -26.27 2.22 0.30
CA LEU A 360 -26.09 3.08 1.48
C LEU A 360 -24.73 3.77 1.43
N ASP A 361 -23.66 2.99 1.22
CA ASP A 361 -22.29 3.48 1.21
C ASP A 361 -22.06 4.47 0.05
N VAL A 362 -22.73 4.25 -1.09
CA VAL A 362 -22.73 5.18 -2.24
C VAL A 362 -23.33 6.54 -1.91
N ILE A 363 -24.49 6.59 -1.24
CA ILE A 363 -25.27 7.83 -1.07
C ILE A 363 -25.07 8.53 0.27
N LYS A 364 -24.47 7.86 1.26
CA LYS A 364 -24.40 8.31 2.66
C LYS A 364 -23.93 9.76 2.80
N SER A 365 -22.87 10.13 2.08
CA SER A 365 -22.30 11.48 2.13
C SER A 365 -23.30 12.57 1.72
N GLY A 366 -23.97 12.43 0.58
CA GLY A 366 -24.97 13.40 0.11
C GLY A 366 -26.28 13.41 0.89
N VAL A 367 -26.61 12.31 1.57
CA VAL A 367 -27.74 12.25 2.52
C VAL A 367 -27.40 12.98 3.83
N THR A 368 -26.18 12.81 4.33
CA THR A 368 -25.71 13.48 5.56
C THR A 368 -25.37 14.96 5.34
N ASN A 369 -24.93 15.34 4.14
CA ASN A 369 -24.52 16.70 3.79
C ASN A 369 -25.41 17.29 2.68
N PRO A 370 -26.54 17.94 3.01
CA PRO A 370 -27.51 18.46 2.03
C PRO A 370 -26.94 19.49 1.05
N THR A 371 -25.87 20.17 1.45
CA THR A 371 -25.11 21.19 0.69
C THR A 371 -24.23 20.60 -0.41
N SER A 372 -24.10 19.28 -0.50
CA SER A 372 -23.31 18.59 -1.54
C SER A 372 -23.73 19.02 -2.95
N SER A 373 -22.75 19.31 -3.81
CA SER A 373 -22.98 19.50 -5.25
C SER A 373 -23.28 18.18 -5.96
N VAL A 374 -22.51 17.12 -5.64
CA VAL A 374 -22.66 15.79 -6.24
C VAL A 374 -23.36 14.81 -5.29
N GLY A 375 -22.73 14.50 -4.15
CA GLY A 375 -23.32 13.72 -3.05
C GLY A 375 -23.20 12.19 -3.15
N VAL A 376 -22.53 11.64 -4.17
CA VAL A 376 -22.22 10.21 -4.28
C VAL A 376 -20.72 9.94 -4.35
N TYR A 377 -20.32 8.79 -3.81
CA TYR A 377 -18.97 8.23 -3.93
C TYR A 377 -19.07 6.74 -4.28
N ALA A 378 -18.07 6.18 -4.95
CA ALA A 378 -18.02 4.74 -5.23
C ALA A 378 -17.31 4.02 -4.08
N PRO A 379 -17.90 3.01 -3.40
CA PRO A 379 -17.17 2.25 -2.38
C PRO A 379 -16.12 1.29 -2.98
N ASP A 380 -16.25 0.89 -4.25
CA ASP A 380 -15.23 0.17 -5.03
C ASP A 380 -15.39 0.41 -6.55
N ALA A 381 -14.49 -0.17 -7.36
CA ALA A 381 -14.54 -0.06 -8.82
C ALA A 381 -15.79 -0.69 -9.46
N GLU A 382 -16.30 -1.79 -8.90
CA GLU A 382 -17.50 -2.48 -9.39
C GLU A 382 -18.76 -1.61 -9.27
N SER A 383 -18.80 -0.75 -8.24
CA SER A 383 -19.90 0.17 -7.97
C SER A 383 -20.29 1.03 -9.18
N TYR A 384 -19.33 1.44 -10.02
CA TYR A 384 -19.60 2.19 -11.25
C TYR A 384 -20.37 1.36 -12.31
N THR A 385 -20.25 0.04 -12.28
CA THR A 385 -21.02 -0.87 -13.15
C THR A 385 -22.33 -1.30 -12.49
N LEU A 386 -22.28 -1.67 -11.21
CA LEU A 386 -23.42 -2.21 -10.48
C LEU A 386 -24.48 -1.15 -10.14
N PHE A 387 -24.07 0.09 -9.85
CA PHE A 387 -24.96 1.23 -9.61
C PHE A 387 -24.96 2.22 -10.79
N LYS A 388 -24.64 1.77 -12.02
CA LYS A 388 -24.60 2.60 -13.23
C LYS A 388 -25.90 3.39 -13.48
N ASP A 389 -27.05 2.83 -13.11
CA ASP A 389 -28.36 3.50 -13.23
C ASP A 389 -28.43 4.82 -12.45
N LEU A 390 -27.57 5.01 -11.43
CA LEU A 390 -27.36 6.26 -10.70
C LEU A 390 -26.07 6.97 -11.13
N PHE A 391 -24.96 6.25 -11.31
CA PHE A 391 -23.66 6.88 -11.62
C PHE A 391 -23.59 7.48 -13.03
N ASP A 392 -24.07 6.79 -14.07
CA ASP A 392 -23.98 7.28 -15.44
C ASP A 392 -24.62 8.67 -15.61
N PRO A 393 -25.89 8.93 -15.22
CA PRO A 393 -26.49 10.25 -15.40
C PRO A 393 -25.83 11.35 -14.55
N ILE A 394 -25.23 11.01 -13.40
CA ILE A 394 -24.42 11.95 -12.59
C ILE A 394 -23.10 12.30 -13.31
N ILE A 395 -22.42 11.30 -13.88
CA ILE A 395 -21.17 11.45 -14.62
C ILE A 395 -21.40 12.25 -15.92
N GLU A 396 -22.50 11.95 -16.64
CA GLU A 396 -22.93 12.68 -17.84
C GLU A 396 -23.11 14.17 -17.57
N GLU A 397 -23.85 14.51 -16.51
CA GLU A 397 -24.13 15.91 -16.16
C GLU A 397 -22.90 16.64 -15.63
N TYR A 398 -22.07 16.01 -14.79
CA TYR A 398 -20.89 16.66 -14.21
C TYR A 398 -19.77 16.90 -15.23
N HIS A 399 -19.50 15.94 -16.11
CA HIS A 399 -18.42 16.05 -17.10
C HIS A 399 -18.88 16.58 -18.47
N GLU A 400 -20.17 16.87 -18.62
CA GLU A 400 -20.81 17.34 -19.86
C GLU A 400 -20.59 16.34 -21.03
N VAL A 401 -20.71 15.03 -20.75
CA VAL A 401 -20.53 13.91 -21.70
C VAL A 401 -21.84 13.17 -21.98
N GLN A 402 -21.93 12.47 -23.11
CA GLN A 402 -23.15 11.74 -23.53
C GLN A 402 -23.07 10.24 -23.17
N GLY A 403 -24.02 9.75 -22.35
CA GLY A 403 -24.03 8.40 -21.74
C GLY A 403 -23.64 7.22 -22.61
N PRO A 404 -24.38 6.91 -23.70
CA PRO A 404 -24.05 5.79 -24.59
C PRO A 404 -22.77 5.98 -25.42
N LYS A 405 -22.05 7.10 -25.21
CA LYS A 405 -20.75 7.42 -25.82
C LYS A 405 -19.69 7.80 -24.77
N ILE A 406 -19.90 7.52 -23.48
CA ILE A 406 -18.84 7.69 -22.48
C ILE A 406 -17.74 6.67 -22.82
N GLN A 407 -16.73 7.16 -23.51
CA GLN A 407 -15.57 6.44 -23.97
C GLN A 407 -14.40 7.37 -23.73
N HIS A 408 -13.76 7.22 -22.56
CA HIS A 408 -12.53 7.94 -22.30
C HIS A 408 -11.49 7.53 -23.37
N PRO A 409 -10.74 8.48 -23.97
CA PRO A 409 -9.61 8.12 -24.81
C PRO A 409 -8.54 7.39 -23.98
N PRO A 410 -7.66 6.59 -24.61
CA PRO A 410 -6.44 6.14 -23.94
C PRO A 410 -5.62 7.32 -23.42
N GLN A 411 -4.90 7.11 -22.32
CA GLN A 411 -3.98 8.10 -21.76
C GLN A 411 -3.05 8.66 -22.84
N ASN A 412 -2.90 9.99 -22.84
CA ASN A 412 -1.98 10.68 -23.72
C ASN A 412 -1.50 11.98 -23.08
N PHE A 413 -0.27 11.95 -22.56
CA PHE A 413 0.41 13.13 -22.02
C PHE A 413 0.95 14.09 -23.10
N GLY A 414 0.94 13.70 -24.39
CA GLY A 414 1.46 14.51 -25.48
C GLY A 414 2.93 14.92 -25.26
N SER A 415 3.21 16.21 -25.33
CA SER A 415 4.55 16.76 -25.10
C SER A 415 4.45 18.09 -24.38
N ALA A 416 5.13 18.25 -23.24
CA ALA A 416 5.18 19.50 -22.50
C ALA A 416 5.69 20.68 -23.35
N TYR A 417 6.53 20.44 -24.37
CA TYR A 417 7.02 21.47 -25.30
C TYR A 417 5.95 22.16 -26.16
N SER A 418 4.73 21.63 -26.26
CA SER A 418 3.61 22.36 -26.90
C SER A 418 2.87 23.31 -25.94
N LEU A 419 3.25 23.29 -24.66
CA LEU A 419 2.80 24.21 -23.63
C LEU A 419 3.90 25.26 -23.41
N GLY A 420 3.55 26.39 -22.81
CA GLY A 420 4.50 27.43 -22.45
C GLY A 420 4.22 28.02 -21.07
N ASN A 421 4.97 29.07 -20.73
CA ASN A 421 4.64 29.91 -19.59
C ASN A 421 3.36 30.73 -19.90
N PHE A 422 2.44 30.82 -18.94
CA PHE A 422 1.27 31.70 -19.04
C PHE A 422 1.64 33.19 -18.97
N ASP A 423 2.75 33.51 -18.28
CA ASP A 423 3.11 34.86 -17.83
C ASP A 423 4.64 35.01 -17.79
N ASP A 424 5.23 35.28 -18.96
CA ASP A 424 6.69 35.45 -19.14
C ASP A 424 7.32 36.54 -18.24
N PHE A 425 6.51 37.46 -17.71
CA PHE A 425 6.95 38.57 -16.89
C PHE A 425 6.61 38.41 -15.40
N GLY A 426 5.89 37.35 -15.01
CA GLY A 426 5.51 37.07 -13.61
C GLY A 426 4.67 38.16 -12.93
N GLN A 427 3.83 38.86 -13.70
CA GLN A 427 3.03 39.99 -13.20
C GLN A 427 1.67 39.58 -12.60
N TYR A 428 1.10 38.48 -13.08
CA TYR A 428 -0.26 38.02 -12.79
C TYR A 428 -0.29 36.66 -12.09
N VAL A 429 0.49 35.67 -12.55
CA VAL A 429 0.44 34.30 -12.02
C VAL A 429 1.35 34.15 -10.80
N VAL A 430 0.75 33.69 -9.69
CA VAL A 430 1.42 33.45 -8.40
C VAL A 430 2.03 32.05 -8.34
N SER A 431 1.27 31.04 -8.75
CA SER A 431 1.72 29.64 -8.79
C SER A 431 0.92 28.83 -9.79
N THR A 432 1.54 27.75 -10.27
CA THR A 432 0.96 26.76 -11.17
C THR A 432 1.06 25.38 -10.53
N ARG A 433 -0.02 24.58 -10.63
CA ARG A 433 -0.14 23.28 -9.97
C ARG A 433 -0.95 22.31 -10.83
N VAL A 434 -0.42 21.12 -11.06
CA VAL A 434 -1.09 20.00 -11.74
C VAL A 434 -1.17 18.83 -10.78
N ARG A 435 -2.35 18.24 -10.59
CA ARG A 435 -2.52 17.00 -9.82
C ARG A 435 -3.31 15.95 -10.58
N CYS A 436 -3.15 14.67 -10.22
CA CYS A 436 -4.14 13.65 -10.50
C CYS A 436 -4.44 12.78 -9.27
N ALA A 437 -5.58 12.09 -9.29
CA ALA A 437 -5.84 10.95 -8.44
C ALA A 437 -5.45 9.64 -9.15
N ARG A 438 -4.92 8.68 -8.39
CA ARG A 438 -4.73 7.29 -8.80
C ARG A 438 -5.09 6.36 -7.65
N ASN A 439 -5.59 5.19 -7.98
CA ASN A 439 -5.90 4.12 -7.04
C ASN A 439 -5.35 2.81 -7.62
N LEU A 440 -4.88 1.92 -6.76
CA LEU A 440 -4.31 0.63 -7.11
C LEU A 440 -5.40 -0.36 -7.53
N GLU A 441 -5.08 -1.22 -8.50
CA GLU A 441 -5.90 -2.38 -8.85
C GLU A 441 -5.87 -3.41 -7.71
N GLY A 442 -6.96 -4.17 -7.54
CA GLY A 442 -7.11 -5.18 -6.50
C GLY A 442 -7.66 -4.66 -5.16
N TYR A 443 -7.58 -3.35 -4.89
CA TYR A 443 -8.11 -2.74 -3.67
C TYR A 443 -9.45 -2.01 -3.91
N PRO A 444 -10.38 -2.02 -2.93
CA PRO A 444 -11.56 -1.17 -2.97
C PRO A 444 -11.20 0.29 -2.60
N PHE A 445 -12.18 1.19 -2.62
CA PHE A 445 -11.98 2.56 -2.15
C PHE A 445 -12.19 2.67 -0.63
N ASN A 446 -11.84 3.84 -0.08
CA ASN A 446 -11.76 4.13 1.35
C ASN A 446 -12.90 3.60 2.27
N PRO A 447 -14.20 3.57 1.88
CA PRO A 447 -15.26 3.11 2.77
C PRO A 447 -15.15 1.64 3.15
N LEU A 448 -14.59 0.81 2.26
CA LEU A 448 -14.48 -0.64 2.39
C LEU A 448 -13.08 -1.12 2.76
N LEU A 449 -12.04 -0.28 2.61
CA LEU A 449 -10.69 -0.62 3.04
C LEU A 449 -10.66 -1.05 4.51
N THR A 450 -10.00 -2.18 4.78
CA THR A 450 -9.62 -2.59 6.14
C THR A 450 -8.43 -1.75 6.64
N ARG A 451 -8.09 -1.85 7.93
CA ARG A 451 -6.91 -1.18 8.47
C ARG A 451 -5.65 -1.66 7.74
N ASP A 452 -5.48 -2.97 7.68
CA ASP A 452 -4.31 -3.62 7.13
C ASP A 452 -4.12 -3.26 5.65
N GLN A 453 -5.21 -3.13 4.88
CA GLN A 453 -5.16 -2.64 3.50
C GLN A 453 -4.68 -1.19 3.38
N TYR A 454 -4.97 -0.30 4.35
CA TYR A 454 -4.38 1.05 4.34
C TYR A 454 -2.84 1.00 4.50
N GLU A 455 -2.33 0.10 5.34
CA GLU A 455 -0.88 -0.10 5.56
C GLU A 455 -0.20 -0.81 4.36
N GLU A 456 -0.87 -1.80 3.75
CA GLU A 456 -0.39 -2.44 2.51
C GLU A 456 -0.27 -1.44 1.36
N ILE A 457 -1.32 -0.64 1.13
CA ILE A 457 -1.35 0.40 0.10
C ILE A 457 -0.28 1.46 0.37
N GLU A 458 -0.13 1.90 1.63
CA GLU A 458 0.96 2.80 2.04
C GLU A 458 2.33 2.22 1.68
N GLN A 459 2.60 0.97 2.06
CA GLN A 459 3.90 0.34 1.84
C GLN A 459 4.22 0.14 0.35
N ASP A 460 3.26 -0.32 -0.46
CA ASP A 460 3.45 -0.49 -1.89
C ASP A 460 3.68 0.87 -2.59
N ILE A 461 2.97 1.92 -2.18
CA ILE A 461 3.19 3.29 -2.68
C ILE A 461 4.57 3.81 -2.27
N VAL A 462 4.99 3.64 -1.01
CA VAL A 462 6.31 4.08 -0.52
C VAL A 462 7.44 3.36 -1.25
N ASN A 463 7.32 2.04 -1.48
CA ASN A 463 8.29 1.26 -2.27
C ASN A 463 8.46 1.81 -3.70
N ALA A 464 7.38 2.27 -4.33
CA ALA A 464 7.44 2.90 -5.65
C ALA A 464 8.03 4.33 -5.59
N LEU A 465 7.72 5.11 -4.56
CA LEU A 465 8.26 6.45 -4.35
C LEU A 465 9.77 6.46 -4.09
N ASP A 466 10.28 5.46 -3.35
CA ASP A 466 11.72 5.28 -3.08
C ASP A 466 12.54 4.94 -4.34
N SER A 467 11.88 4.62 -5.46
CA SER A 467 12.52 4.41 -6.76
C SER A 467 12.70 5.68 -7.60
N LEU A 468 12.09 6.81 -7.19
CA LEU A 468 12.18 8.07 -7.91
C LEU A 468 13.58 8.68 -7.79
N ASP A 469 14.14 9.11 -8.91
CA ASP A 469 15.50 9.63 -9.05
C ASP A 469 15.55 11.12 -9.45
N ASP A 470 16.76 11.63 -9.69
CA ASP A 470 17.06 13.01 -10.09
C ASP A 470 16.28 14.10 -9.31
N ASP A 471 15.46 14.92 -9.98
CA ASP A 471 14.64 15.98 -9.36
C ASP A 471 13.32 15.48 -8.76
N LEU A 472 12.97 14.22 -8.99
CA LEU A 472 11.78 13.57 -8.42
C LEU A 472 12.09 12.92 -7.06
N ALA A 473 13.35 12.58 -6.81
CA ALA A 473 13.83 11.99 -5.56
C ALA A 473 13.45 12.81 -4.32
N GLY A 474 13.04 12.11 -3.27
CA GLY A 474 12.43 12.72 -2.09
C GLY A 474 12.44 11.83 -0.87
N TYR A 475 11.54 12.12 0.05
CA TYR A 475 11.33 11.33 1.25
C TYR A 475 9.84 11.23 1.57
N TYR A 476 9.44 10.08 2.10
CA TYR A 476 8.11 9.88 2.68
C TYR A 476 8.10 10.24 4.17
N LYS A 477 6.97 10.75 4.66
CA LYS A 477 6.63 10.83 6.08
C LYS A 477 5.20 10.34 6.32
N PRO A 478 4.98 9.34 7.18
CA PRO A 478 3.65 8.96 7.61
C PRO A 478 3.06 10.06 8.51
N LEU A 479 1.74 10.25 8.43
CA LEU A 479 1.02 11.36 9.05
C LEU A 479 1.07 11.32 10.58
N ASN A 480 1.24 10.12 11.16
CA ASN A 480 1.44 9.91 12.59
C ASN A 480 2.80 10.39 13.13
N SER A 481 3.75 10.76 12.26
CA SER A 481 5.10 11.20 12.66
C SER A 481 5.26 12.71 12.88
N PHE A 482 4.28 13.51 12.46
CA PHE A 482 4.33 14.98 12.57
C PHE A 482 3.80 15.47 13.92
N THR A 483 4.40 16.56 14.44
CA THR A 483 3.75 17.32 15.53
C THR A 483 2.55 18.11 15.02
N ASP A 484 1.66 18.54 15.92
CA ASP A 484 0.51 19.39 15.57
C ASP A 484 0.96 20.71 14.89
N GLU A 485 2.09 21.30 15.31
CA GLU A 485 2.64 22.51 14.69
C GLU A 485 3.25 22.24 13.29
N GLU A 486 3.83 21.06 13.06
CA GLU A 486 4.32 20.67 11.74
C GLU A 486 3.17 20.42 10.77
N ASN A 487 2.14 19.66 11.20
CA ASN A 487 0.91 19.47 10.46
C ASN A 487 0.26 20.81 10.10
N ALA A 488 0.12 21.72 11.07
CA ALA A 488 -0.45 23.05 10.84
C ALA A 488 0.34 23.87 9.81
N LYS A 489 1.68 23.80 9.83
CA LYS A 489 2.55 24.49 8.83
C LYS A 489 2.43 23.87 7.44
N LEU A 490 2.38 22.54 7.33
CA LEU A 490 2.24 21.87 6.04
C LEU A 490 0.87 22.11 5.41
N VAL A 491 -0.19 22.14 6.22
CA VAL A 491 -1.54 22.54 5.78
C VAL A 491 -1.56 24.01 5.35
N ALA A 492 -0.95 24.92 6.13
CA ALA A 492 -0.90 26.35 5.80
C ALA A 492 -0.04 26.68 4.57
N SER A 493 0.91 25.81 4.21
CA SER A 493 1.71 25.91 2.97
C SER A 493 1.06 25.22 1.76
N HIS A 494 -0.17 24.71 1.91
CA HIS A 494 -0.90 23.92 0.90
C HIS A 494 -0.20 22.60 0.47
N LEU A 495 0.79 22.14 1.24
CA LEU A 495 1.52 20.90 0.98
C LEU A 495 0.77 19.67 1.50
N LEU A 496 0.07 19.78 2.64
CA LEU A 496 -0.64 18.67 3.28
C LEU A 496 -2.17 18.87 3.25
N PHE A 497 -2.89 17.75 3.16
CA PHE A 497 -4.34 17.68 3.25
C PHE A 497 -4.86 17.94 4.67
N LYS A 498 -6.14 18.30 4.79
CA LYS A 498 -6.79 18.59 6.08
C LYS A 498 -7.54 17.36 6.58
N SER A 499 -7.42 17.06 7.87
CA SER A 499 -8.35 16.15 8.55
C SER A 499 -9.73 16.81 8.75
N GLY A 500 -10.79 16.02 8.77
CA GLY A 500 -12.13 16.49 9.18
C GLY A 500 -12.98 17.09 8.07
N ASP A 501 -12.82 16.63 6.82
CA ASP A 501 -13.78 16.94 5.76
C ASP A 501 -15.12 16.21 6.02
N PRO A 502 -16.25 16.94 6.17
CA PRO A 502 -17.53 16.34 6.55
C PRO A 502 -18.17 15.48 5.45
N PHE A 503 -17.77 15.67 4.19
CA PHE A 503 -18.22 14.84 3.08
C PHE A 503 -17.47 13.51 3.08
N LEU A 504 -16.15 13.52 3.30
CA LEU A 504 -15.32 12.31 3.41
C LEU A 504 -15.63 11.51 4.68
N GLU A 505 -15.81 12.18 5.83
CA GLU A 505 -16.23 11.51 7.08
C GLU A 505 -17.59 10.82 6.91
N ALA A 506 -18.59 11.51 6.35
CA ALA A 506 -19.90 10.92 6.08
C ALA A 506 -19.83 9.77 5.07
N ALA A 507 -18.90 9.82 4.11
CA ALA A 507 -18.64 8.74 3.16
C ALA A 507 -17.89 7.54 3.77
N ASN A 508 -17.57 7.53 5.08
CA ASN A 508 -16.67 6.56 5.73
C ASN A 508 -15.23 6.56 5.19
N ALA A 509 -14.78 7.61 4.48
CA ALA A 509 -13.46 7.64 3.88
C ALA A 509 -12.31 7.89 4.89
N CYS A 510 -12.62 8.49 6.04
CA CYS A 510 -11.65 8.80 7.10
C CYS A 510 -11.45 7.64 8.11
N ARG A 511 -11.82 6.39 7.77
CA ARG A 511 -11.70 5.23 8.68
C ARG A 511 -10.23 4.99 9.07
N PHE A 512 -10.03 4.65 10.34
CA PHE A 512 -8.72 4.34 10.94
C PHE A 512 -7.68 5.48 10.96
N TRP A 513 -8.09 6.73 10.72
CA TRP A 513 -7.18 7.89 10.72
C TRP A 513 -6.27 7.98 11.96
N PRO A 514 -4.96 8.28 11.83
CA PRO A 514 -4.20 8.60 10.62
C PRO A 514 -3.46 7.39 10.00
N ASN A 515 -3.85 6.16 10.33
CA ASN A 515 -3.14 4.94 9.91
C ASN A 515 -3.13 4.76 8.38
N GLY A 516 -1.97 4.39 7.82
CA GLY A 516 -1.73 4.27 6.38
C GLY A 516 -1.70 5.59 5.60
N ARG A 517 -1.76 6.75 6.26
CA ARG A 517 -1.77 8.07 5.61
C ARG A 517 -0.42 8.74 5.73
N GLY A 518 -0.06 9.53 4.73
CA GLY A 518 1.12 10.38 4.80
C GLY A 518 1.38 11.18 3.55
N ILE A 519 2.59 11.72 3.47
CA ILE A 519 3.02 12.64 2.43
C ILE A 519 4.44 12.33 1.98
N PHE A 520 4.65 12.30 0.68
CA PHE A 520 5.97 12.34 0.06
C PHE A 520 6.27 13.76 -0.44
N LEU A 521 7.51 14.20 -0.26
CA LEU A 521 8.04 15.47 -0.76
C LEU A 521 9.38 15.22 -1.45
N ASN A 522 9.53 15.69 -2.68
CA ASN A 522 10.86 15.81 -3.29
C ASN A 522 11.68 16.94 -2.64
N SER A 523 12.96 17.05 -3.00
CA SER A 523 13.93 17.93 -2.32
C SER A 523 13.54 19.43 -2.23
N ASP A 524 12.74 19.95 -3.17
CA ASP A 524 12.30 21.34 -3.24
C ASP A 524 10.78 21.50 -3.02
N ALA A 525 10.08 20.43 -2.64
CA ALA A 525 8.62 20.33 -2.51
C ALA A 525 7.83 20.74 -3.78
N SER A 526 8.46 20.66 -4.96
CA SER A 526 7.82 20.89 -6.26
C SER A 526 7.12 19.65 -6.85
N LEU A 527 7.36 18.48 -6.25
CA LEU A 527 6.60 17.24 -6.38
C LEU A 527 6.13 16.78 -4.98
N VAL A 528 4.83 16.55 -4.85
CA VAL A 528 4.16 16.10 -3.62
C VAL A 528 3.27 14.91 -3.96
N VAL A 529 3.28 13.86 -3.13
CA VAL A 529 2.29 12.77 -3.23
C VAL A 529 1.58 12.61 -1.89
N TRP A 530 0.25 12.71 -1.89
CA TRP A 530 -0.55 12.35 -0.72
C TRP A 530 -0.94 10.87 -0.81
N VAL A 531 -0.86 10.18 0.33
CA VAL A 531 -1.16 8.76 0.47
C VAL A 531 -2.41 8.58 1.32
N ASN A 532 -3.38 7.84 0.79
CA ASN A 532 -4.64 7.43 1.43
C ASN A 532 -5.55 8.56 1.98
N GLU A 533 -5.70 9.65 1.22
CA GLU A 533 -6.65 10.74 1.53
C GLU A 533 -8.04 10.45 0.91
N GLU A 534 -8.52 11.26 -0.05
CA GLU A 534 -9.78 11.02 -0.78
C GLU A 534 -9.63 9.83 -1.75
N ASP A 535 -8.44 9.71 -2.34
CA ASP A 535 -7.97 8.62 -3.18
C ASP A 535 -6.66 8.08 -2.58
N GLN A 536 -6.30 6.84 -2.91
CA GLN A 536 -5.10 6.16 -2.39
C GLN A 536 -3.81 6.91 -2.75
N MET A 537 -3.74 7.52 -3.93
CA MET A 537 -2.68 8.45 -4.32
C MET A 537 -3.24 9.74 -4.89
N ARG A 538 -2.68 10.87 -4.46
CA ARG A 538 -2.84 12.17 -5.13
C ARG A 538 -1.47 12.74 -5.48
N ILE A 539 -1.07 12.55 -6.73
CA ILE A 539 0.23 12.96 -7.27
C ILE A 539 0.13 14.41 -7.75
N ILE A 540 1.02 15.29 -7.29
CA ILE A 540 0.93 16.74 -7.43
C ILE A 540 2.29 17.31 -7.85
N SER A 541 2.36 18.00 -8.98
CA SER A 541 3.48 18.88 -9.34
C SER A 541 3.06 20.33 -9.17
N MET A 542 3.91 21.17 -8.58
CA MET A 542 3.64 22.60 -8.41
C MET A 542 4.90 23.45 -8.30
N GLN A 543 4.81 24.73 -8.65
CA GLN A 543 5.84 25.74 -8.37
C GLN A 543 5.24 27.16 -8.45
N SER A 544 6.01 28.16 -8.00
CA SER A 544 5.66 29.58 -8.19
C SER A 544 5.78 30.01 -9.66
N GLY A 545 5.00 31.01 -10.06
CA GLY A 545 4.95 31.53 -11.43
C GLY A 545 4.10 30.69 -12.39
N GLY A 546 4.19 31.01 -13.68
CA GLY A 546 3.29 30.53 -14.73
C GLY A 546 3.82 29.42 -15.64
N ASP A 547 4.96 28.79 -15.35
CA ASP A 547 5.56 27.79 -16.25
C ASP A 547 4.82 26.44 -16.19
N LEU A 548 3.75 26.32 -16.99
CA LEU A 548 2.98 25.09 -17.11
C LEU A 548 3.80 23.95 -17.71
N ALA A 549 4.72 24.25 -18.64
CA ALA A 549 5.51 23.23 -19.32
C ALA A 549 6.42 22.48 -18.33
N VAL A 550 7.14 23.19 -17.48
CA VAL A 550 8.01 22.59 -16.44
C VAL A 550 7.20 21.83 -15.39
N VAL A 551 6.07 22.40 -14.91
CA VAL A 551 5.20 21.73 -13.93
C VAL A 551 4.61 20.44 -14.52
N TYR A 552 4.17 20.48 -15.77
CA TYR A 552 3.55 19.34 -16.43
C TYR A 552 4.56 18.26 -16.82
N ASP A 553 5.76 18.62 -17.28
CA ASP A 553 6.84 17.65 -17.54
C ASP A 553 7.19 16.84 -16.27
N ARG A 554 7.45 17.53 -15.16
CA ARG A 554 7.73 16.89 -13.86
C ARG A 554 6.57 15.99 -13.40
N PHE A 555 5.33 16.44 -13.60
CA PHE A 555 4.13 15.64 -13.32
C PHE A 555 4.08 14.37 -14.17
N VAL A 556 4.30 14.48 -15.49
CA VAL A 556 4.26 13.35 -16.43
C VAL A 556 5.35 12.32 -16.10
N ARG A 557 6.58 12.77 -15.82
CA ARG A 557 7.68 11.88 -15.42
C ARG A 557 7.34 11.12 -14.13
N ALA A 558 6.86 11.81 -13.09
CA ALA A 558 6.47 11.18 -11.83
C ALA A 558 5.31 10.18 -11.98
N VAL A 559 4.22 10.55 -12.69
CA VAL A 559 3.07 9.64 -12.89
C VAL A 559 3.43 8.43 -13.74
N THR A 560 4.33 8.59 -14.73
CA THR A 560 4.81 7.48 -15.56
C THR A 560 5.66 6.52 -14.73
N ALA A 561 6.68 7.01 -14.03
CA ALA A 561 7.57 6.18 -13.20
C ALA A 561 6.80 5.41 -12.11
N LEU A 562 5.81 6.05 -11.47
CA LEU A 562 4.96 5.39 -10.49
C LEU A 562 4.02 4.36 -11.15
N GLY A 563 3.47 4.65 -12.34
CA GLY A 563 2.59 3.72 -13.08
C GLY A 563 3.30 2.53 -13.73
N ASP A 564 4.60 2.60 -13.95
CA ASP A 564 5.43 1.46 -14.39
C ASP A 564 5.64 0.42 -13.28
N ILE A 565 5.40 0.80 -12.01
CA ILE A 565 5.56 -0.05 -10.81
C ILE A 565 4.20 -0.43 -10.21
N LEU A 566 3.29 0.55 -10.11
CA LEU A 566 1.99 0.41 -9.45
C LEU A 566 0.87 0.18 -10.47
N PRO A 567 0.15 -0.96 -10.41
CA PRO A 567 -0.97 -1.21 -11.31
C PRO A 567 -2.15 -0.30 -10.94
N PHE A 568 -2.41 0.73 -11.75
CA PHE A 568 -3.50 1.67 -11.50
C PHE A 568 -4.84 1.18 -12.05
N SER A 569 -5.87 1.24 -11.20
CA SER A 569 -7.25 0.89 -11.51
C SER A 569 -7.81 1.77 -12.64
N HIS A 570 -8.16 1.13 -13.76
CA HIS A 570 -8.54 1.79 -15.00
C HIS A 570 -9.69 1.07 -15.72
N SER A 571 -10.64 1.83 -16.25
CA SER A 571 -11.77 1.37 -17.06
C SER A 571 -11.67 1.92 -18.47
N SER A 572 -11.87 1.07 -19.49
CA SER A 572 -11.96 1.53 -20.88
C SER A 572 -13.10 2.52 -21.11
N LYS A 573 -14.18 2.48 -20.32
CA LYS A 573 -15.28 3.45 -20.37
C LYS A 573 -14.91 4.76 -19.68
N LEU A 574 -14.41 4.67 -18.44
CA LEU A 574 -14.32 5.78 -17.49
C LEU A 574 -12.90 6.34 -17.27
N GLY A 575 -11.87 5.80 -17.93
CA GLY A 575 -10.48 6.15 -17.65
C GLY A 575 -10.01 5.63 -16.29
N TYR A 576 -9.10 6.36 -15.64
CA TYR A 576 -8.67 6.04 -14.28
C TYR A 576 -9.84 6.16 -13.31
N LEU A 577 -9.96 5.18 -12.41
CA LEU A 577 -11.02 5.11 -11.43
C LEU A 577 -10.65 5.81 -10.13
N SER A 578 -11.59 6.59 -9.62
CA SER A 578 -11.45 7.44 -8.43
C SER A 578 -12.61 7.23 -7.47
N PHE A 579 -12.38 7.55 -6.20
CA PHE A 579 -13.41 7.43 -5.16
C PHE A 579 -14.63 8.33 -5.44
N CYS A 580 -14.38 9.57 -5.89
CA CYS A 580 -15.41 10.51 -6.32
C CYS A 580 -15.58 10.48 -7.85
N PRO A 581 -16.82 10.44 -8.41
CA PRO A 581 -17.03 10.44 -9.87
C PRO A 581 -16.52 11.69 -10.59
N THR A 582 -16.26 12.79 -9.87
CA THR A 582 -15.73 14.05 -10.41
C THR A 582 -14.26 13.95 -10.82
N ASN A 583 -13.54 12.94 -10.31
CA ASN A 583 -12.11 12.70 -10.55
C ASN A 583 -11.87 11.56 -11.57
N LEU A 584 -12.90 11.09 -12.28
CA LEU A 584 -12.76 10.07 -13.33
C LEU A 584 -12.04 10.59 -14.58
N GLY A 585 -11.67 9.67 -15.47
CA GLY A 585 -11.06 9.95 -16.77
C GLY A 585 -9.55 10.10 -16.64
N THR A 586 -9.05 11.28 -16.99
CA THR A 586 -7.66 11.67 -16.74
C THR A 586 -7.34 11.68 -15.24
N ALA A 587 -8.36 11.94 -14.41
CA ALA A 587 -8.26 12.42 -13.03
C ALA A 587 -7.46 13.73 -12.86
N VAL A 588 -7.10 14.42 -13.94
CA VAL A 588 -6.18 15.57 -13.89
C VAL A 588 -6.95 16.84 -13.52
N ARG A 589 -6.42 17.56 -12.52
CA ARG A 589 -6.74 18.96 -12.25
C ARG A 589 -5.47 19.80 -12.32
N ALA A 590 -5.34 20.57 -13.39
CA ALA A 590 -4.44 21.70 -13.48
C ALA A 590 -5.13 22.96 -12.95
N SER A 591 -4.38 23.80 -12.25
CA SER A 591 -4.84 25.00 -11.55
C SER A 591 -3.75 26.06 -11.52
N VAL A 592 -4.13 27.33 -11.64
CA VAL A 592 -3.26 28.48 -11.39
C VAL A 592 -3.85 29.37 -10.31
N HIS A 593 -3.00 29.88 -9.41
CA HIS A 593 -3.33 31.02 -8.58
C HIS A 593 -2.94 32.30 -9.31
N ILE A 594 -3.90 33.17 -9.62
CA ILE A 594 -3.71 34.33 -10.50
C ILE A 594 -4.34 35.60 -9.92
N LYS A 595 -3.60 36.72 -10.00
CA LYS A 595 -4.04 38.06 -9.58
C LYS A 595 -4.71 38.78 -10.75
N LEU A 596 -5.97 39.15 -10.58
CA LEU A 596 -6.78 39.76 -11.64
C LEU A 596 -7.46 41.05 -11.16
N PRO A 597 -6.70 42.12 -10.87
CA PRO A 597 -7.18 43.31 -10.17
C PRO A 597 -8.22 44.13 -10.95
N ASN A 598 -8.39 43.94 -12.25
CA ASN A 598 -9.41 44.62 -13.06
C ASN A 598 -10.57 43.69 -13.42
N LEU A 599 -10.32 42.43 -13.80
CA LEU A 599 -11.37 41.44 -14.03
C LEU A 599 -12.17 41.11 -12.76
N MET A 600 -11.58 41.19 -11.56
CA MET A 600 -12.34 41.05 -10.30
C MET A 600 -13.46 42.09 -10.11
N LYS A 601 -13.43 43.20 -10.86
CA LYS A 601 -14.47 44.24 -10.85
C LYS A 601 -15.62 43.91 -11.81
N ASN A 602 -15.50 42.82 -12.58
CA ASN A 602 -16.48 42.35 -13.56
C ASN A 602 -16.44 40.81 -13.62
N SER A 603 -16.84 40.14 -12.53
CA SER A 603 -16.79 38.67 -12.40
C SER A 603 -17.50 37.94 -13.54
N SER A 604 -18.61 38.49 -14.05
CA SER A 604 -19.33 37.90 -15.18
C SER A 604 -18.49 37.81 -16.46
N LEU A 605 -17.59 38.78 -16.73
CA LEU A 605 -16.66 38.71 -17.86
C LEU A 605 -15.54 37.69 -17.62
N LEU A 606 -15.08 37.54 -16.37
CA LEU A 606 -14.10 36.53 -15.99
C LEU A 606 -14.68 35.12 -16.17
N GLU A 607 -15.89 34.89 -15.66
CA GLU A 607 -16.66 33.64 -15.81
C GLU A 607 -16.92 33.33 -17.29
N GLU A 608 -17.46 34.27 -18.07
CA GLU A 608 -17.72 34.08 -19.52
C GLU A 608 -16.43 33.82 -20.32
N THR A 609 -15.28 34.34 -19.85
CA THR A 609 -13.97 34.06 -20.48
C THR A 609 -13.46 32.68 -20.10
N ALA A 610 -13.61 32.26 -18.84
CA ALA A 610 -13.24 30.93 -18.36
C ALA A 610 -14.10 29.82 -19.00
N ASP A 611 -15.41 30.02 -19.10
CA ASP A 611 -16.36 29.08 -19.68
C ASP A 611 -16.04 28.72 -21.14
N LYS A 612 -15.56 29.69 -21.94
CA LYS A 612 -15.16 29.47 -23.35
C LYS A 612 -14.03 28.46 -23.52
N PHE A 613 -13.28 28.18 -22.46
CA PHE A 613 -12.18 27.21 -22.44
C PHE A 613 -12.42 26.07 -21.44
N ASN A 614 -13.68 25.82 -21.07
CA ASN A 614 -14.08 24.77 -20.12
C ASN A 614 -13.39 24.88 -18.74
N LEU A 615 -13.05 26.11 -18.32
CA LEU A 615 -12.43 26.38 -17.04
C LEU A 615 -13.48 26.68 -15.95
N GLN A 616 -13.06 26.61 -14.70
CA GLN A 616 -13.84 27.02 -13.53
C GLN A 616 -13.00 27.99 -12.68
N VAL A 617 -13.68 28.99 -12.11
CA VAL A 617 -13.08 30.03 -11.28
C VAL A 617 -13.51 29.80 -9.83
N ARG A 618 -12.55 29.83 -8.90
CA ARG A 618 -12.75 29.60 -7.46
C ARG A 618 -11.94 30.62 -6.65
N GLY A 619 -12.26 30.74 -5.36
CA GLY A 619 -11.45 31.50 -4.41
C GLY A 619 -10.11 30.82 -4.10
N SER A 620 -9.23 31.54 -3.38
CA SER A 620 -7.83 31.17 -3.16
C SER A 620 -7.59 29.96 -2.25
N GLN A 621 -8.61 29.46 -1.54
CA GLN A 621 -8.52 28.32 -0.63
C GLN A 621 -9.24 27.06 -1.14
N GLY A 622 -9.82 27.10 -2.36
CA GLY A 622 -10.40 25.95 -3.05
C GLY A 622 -11.92 26.03 -3.29
N GLU A 623 -12.60 24.89 -3.26
CA GLU A 623 -14.05 24.81 -3.48
C GLU A 623 -14.79 25.53 -2.33
N HIS A 624 -15.70 26.44 -2.68
CA HIS A 624 -16.49 27.27 -1.75
C HIS A 624 -15.74 28.33 -0.91
N SER A 625 -14.46 28.63 -1.18
CA SER A 625 -13.76 29.72 -0.48
C SER A 625 -13.97 31.11 -1.11
N GLU A 626 -13.87 32.17 -0.31
CA GLU A 626 -13.82 33.57 -0.80
C GLU A 626 -12.51 33.90 -1.54
N VAL A 627 -12.51 35.03 -2.26
CA VAL A 627 -11.35 35.54 -3.01
C VAL A 627 -10.49 36.42 -2.10
N GLU A 628 -9.47 35.85 -1.46
CA GLU A 628 -8.54 36.62 -0.63
C GLU A 628 -7.54 37.41 -1.50
N GLY A 629 -7.37 38.69 -1.22
CA GLY A 629 -6.34 39.53 -1.86
C GLY A 629 -6.46 39.72 -3.38
N GLY A 630 -7.60 39.35 -4.00
CA GLY A 630 -7.78 39.40 -5.45
C GLY A 630 -7.09 38.26 -6.21
N VAL A 631 -6.79 37.15 -5.51
CA VAL A 631 -6.20 35.92 -6.09
C VAL A 631 -7.31 34.88 -6.35
N PHE A 632 -7.39 34.40 -7.59
CA PHE A 632 -8.34 33.36 -8.02
C PHE A 632 -7.62 32.03 -8.26
N ASP A 633 -8.27 30.91 -7.94
CA ASP A 633 -7.92 29.57 -8.42
C ASP A 633 -8.70 29.31 -9.73
N ILE A 634 -7.99 29.28 -10.86
CA ILE A 634 -8.55 28.96 -12.17
C ILE A 634 -8.06 27.58 -12.58
N SER A 635 -8.98 26.67 -12.91
CA SER A 635 -8.66 25.26 -13.19
C SER A 635 -9.57 24.63 -14.25
N ASN A 636 -9.15 23.51 -14.84
CA ASN A 636 -9.99 22.76 -15.78
C ASN A 636 -11.20 22.13 -15.07
N ARG A 637 -12.39 22.29 -15.68
CA ARG A 637 -13.63 21.67 -15.19
C ARG A 637 -13.68 20.20 -15.56
N ARG A 638 -13.50 19.90 -16.86
CA ARG A 638 -13.64 18.58 -17.46
C ARG A 638 -12.43 17.69 -17.16
N ARG A 639 -12.68 16.40 -16.89
CA ARG A 639 -11.64 15.36 -16.67
C ARG A 639 -11.88 14.09 -17.48
N LEU A 640 -13.13 13.84 -17.88
CA LEU A 640 -13.58 12.71 -18.68
C LEU A 640 -13.86 13.14 -20.14
N GLY A 641 -13.70 12.21 -21.09
CA GLY A 641 -13.94 12.46 -22.52
C GLY A 641 -12.91 13.34 -23.25
N LEU A 642 -11.72 13.56 -22.67
CA LEU A 642 -10.56 14.25 -23.27
C LEU A 642 -9.26 13.63 -22.72
N THR A 643 -8.13 13.81 -23.41
CA THR A 643 -6.82 13.32 -22.92
C THR A 643 -6.17 14.28 -21.93
N GLU A 644 -5.11 13.84 -21.24
CA GLU A 644 -4.36 14.69 -20.32
C GLU A 644 -3.78 15.93 -21.02
N ILE A 645 -3.24 15.78 -22.23
CA ILE A 645 -2.71 16.92 -23.00
C ILE A 645 -3.82 17.87 -23.47
N ASP A 646 -5.00 17.36 -23.87
CA ASP A 646 -6.13 18.22 -24.24
C ASP A 646 -6.55 19.13 -23.07
N ALA A 647 -6.61 18.58 -21.86
CA ALA A 647 -6.91 19.34 -20.65
C ALA A 647 -5.84 20.41 -20.34
N MET A 648 -4.56 20.13 -20.63
CA MET A 648 -3.49 21.13 -20.46
C MET A 648 -3.53 22.22 -21.54
N VAL A 649 -3.95 21.89 -22.76
CA VAL A 649 -4.14 22.85 -23.86
C VAL A 649 -5.34 23.77 -23.59
N GLU A 650 -6.46 23.23 -23.07
CA GLU A 650 -7.60 24.04 -22.58
C GLU A 650 -7.14 25.05 -21.51
N MET A 651 -6.35 24.58 -20.52
CA MET A 651 -5.76 25.44 -19.50
C MET A 651 -4.81 26.50 -20.07
N TYR A 652 -3.86 26.11 -20.93
CA TYR A 652 -2.88 27.02 -21.51
C TYR A 652 -3.54 28.17 -22.26
N HIS A 653 -4.49 27.86 -23.15
CA HIS A 653 -5.18 28.89 -23.91
C HIS A 653 -6.15 29.72 -23.08
N GLY A 654 -6.90 29.11 -22.14
CA GLY A 654 -7.87 29.83 -21.32
C GLY A 654 -7.21 30.82 -20.35
N VAL A 655 -6.15 30.41 -19.64
CA VAL A 655 -5.41 31.31 -18.74
C VAL A 655 -4.71 32.41 -19.53
N SER A 656 -4.12 32.10 -20.69
CA SER A 656 -3.51 33.11 -21.58
C SER A 656 -4.53 34.15 -22.08
N ALA A 657 -5.76 33.72 -22.40
CA ALA A 657 -6.84 34.62 -22.80
C ALA A 657 -7.29 35.54 -21.64
N ILE A 658 -7.36 35.01 -20.43
CA ILE A 658 -7.69 35.77 -19.21
C ILE A 658 -6.61 36.82 -18.89
N ILE A 659 -5.33 36.46 -19.00
CA ILE A 659 -4.20 37.40 -18.83
C ILE A 659 -4.24 38.50 -19.90
N SER A 660 -4.48 38.14 -21.17
CA SER A 660 -4.60 39.13 -22.24
C SER A 660 -5.79 40.10 -22.01
N MET A 661 -6.90 39.61 -21.46
CA MET A 661 -8.05 40.44 -21.12
C MET A 661 -7.74 41.41 -19.95
N GLU A 662 -7.05 40.94 -18.92
CA GLU A 662 -6.59 41.77 -17.80
C GLU A 662 -5.64 42.90 -18.28
N GLN A 663 -4.67 42.56 -19.14
CA GLN A 663 -3.77 43.53 -19.78
C GLN A 663 -4.52 44.58 -20.61
N GLN A 664 -5.51 44.16 -21.40
CA GLN A 664 -6.34 45.09 -22.19
C GLN A 664 -7.15 46.06 -21.31
N LEU A 665 -7.67 45.58 -20.17
CA LEU A 665 -8.36 46.43 -19.19
C LEU A 665 -7.40 47.41 -18.51
N GLU A 666 -6.20 46.97 -18.14
CA GLU A 666 -5.15 47.81 -17.57
C GLU A 666 -4.73 48.93 -18.53
N GLU A 667 -4.47 48.60 -19.79
CA GLU A 667 -4.20 49.58 -20.84
C GLU A 667 -5.36 50.57 -21.04
N ALA A 668 -6.61 50.09 -21.07
CA ALA A 668 -7.78 50.94 -21.22
C ALA A 668 -7.94 51.93 -20.05
N ILE A 669 -7.64 51.49 -18.82
CA ILE A 669 -7.62 52.33 -17.62
C ILE A 669 -6.49 53.37 -17.70
N LYS A 670 -5.28 52.96 -18.10
CA LYS A 670 -4.14 53.86 -18.28
C LYS A 670 -4.43 54.94 -19.32
N ARG A 671 -4.92 54.56 -20.50
CA ARG A 671 -5.34 55.49 -21.57
C ARG A 671 -6.45 56.45 -21.13
N LYS A 672 -7.40 56.00 -20.28
CA LYS A 672 -8.43 56.89 -19.70
C LYS A 672 -7.84 57.90 -18.72
N ARG A 673 -6.89 57.50 -17.85
CA ARG A 673 -6.19 58.40 -16.93
C ARG A 673 -5.36 59.44 -17.70
N GLU A 674 -4.59 59.03 -18.70
CA GLU A 674 -3.81 59.94 -19.55
C GLU A 674 -4.67 60.97 -20.29
N LYS A 675 -5.89 60.59 -20.72
CA LYS A 675 -6.88 61.52 -21.31
C LYS A 675 -7.57 62.45 -20.31
N SER A 676 -7.54 62.14 -19.01
CA SER A 676 -8.09 63.00 -17.94
C SER A 676 -7.05 63.94 -17.32
N LEU A 677 -5.78 63.75 -17.66
CA LEU A 677 -4.64 64.59 -17.25
C LEU A 677 -4.20 65.56 -18.38
N ARG A 678 -4.85 65.47 -19.55
CA ARG A 678 -4.72 66.38 -20.69
C ARG A 678 -5.99 67.20 -20.86
#